data_AF-A0A0M8N053-F1
#
_entry.id   AF-A0A0M8N053-F1
#
_cell.length_a   1.000
_cell.length_b   1.000
_cell.length_c   1.000
_cell.angle_alpha   90.00
_cell.angle_beta   90.00
_cell.angle_gamma   90.00
#
_symmetry.space_group_name_H-M   'P 1'
#
loop_
_entity.id
_entity.type
_entity.pdbx_description
1 polymer ?
#
loop_
_entity_poly.entity_id
_entity_poly.type
_entity_poly.pdbx_seq_one_letter_code
_entity_poly.pdbx_strand_id
1 'polypeptide(L)'
;MASYGFTSNTTFEDTLMWRTLDDCVPYMPSILDKLPPNFVLLDVGCGPGTITCDFASRYPSATILGFDYSPHLVEVAKKWAQEKGVSNVRFAVGDVLDLPALARQPGFEAVLGGCDVVHAHQVLLHSTDIVQMLRKMREAAKPEGGYVCSRDLDCNSLGQVPYVQNIDVLWCVTQKVFESNGSKISSVGDAADAVEAGFDKEKVSLTVANWDFRTDEAKRNVMNIIVTSVKDPKKVAQTMLSWLDLELISCTQLQALWAGYGHICAVQARPAKSKPIPESWQPFSTGGATVHLILKLIAPAASARGVRGAGEAEDEDDDEGHLRKMLSYRVEQCFYDEVAPRLGRAGAPVAACLASTRAMPDLARRDGIQDLTATLMSDLRLQYPLAGEKRAMLSETQVDACLDWLAAFHAASWKWTPAPMHAFVLPPLEEIRRKDRGTSLWLNGGYTYLATRRDEYGSLARDRASEWHDAFCVPEEGPGSASVAEKVARFLTPTGRAFEMYIHGDVKSENLFSTTAGDRVAFFDFQYVGLGLGVCDLAKLFTCSVPLEMLADSAPQKQKRAQARKLGMSEGERALLERYRAALMRGRPKGKTFEYGWDELVRHWETALVDWCRFQASWGFWGNTAWLQARVRAILGDEGWRAWLDSNQ
;
A
#
# COMPACT_ATOMS: atom_id res chain seq x y z
N MET A 1 12.03 8.96 31.17
CA MET A 1 10.71 9.19 30.53
C MET A 1 10.04 7.85 30.21
N ALA A 2 8.70 7.79 30.26
CA ALA A 2 7.95 6.71 29.62
C ALA A 2 8.06 6.86 28.09
N SER A 3 8.09 5.73 27.37
CA SER A 3 8.06 5.67 25.89
C SER A 3 7.04 6.66 25.30
N TYR A 4 7.36 7.35 24.19
CA TYR A 4 6.33 8.05 23.40
C TYR A 4 5.13 7.09 23.24
N GLY A 5 3.93 7.57 23.57
CA GLY A 5 2.69 6.80 23.40
C GLY A 5 2.38 6.46 21.94
N PHE A 6 3.15 7.03 21.00
CA PHE A 6 3.11 6.78 19.57
C PHE A 6 4.52 6.44 19.09
N THR A 7 4.70 5.29 18.44
CA THR A 7 6.01 4.88 17.90
C THR A 7 6.43 5.81 16.78
N SER A 8 7.70 6.26 16.79
CA SER A 8 8.30 7.09 15.74
C SER A 8 8.31 6.36 14.39
N ASN A 9 7.40 6.74 13.50
CA ASN A 9 7.38 6.38 12.07
C ASN A 9 7.24 7.67 11.26
N THR A 10 7.57 7.63 9.96
CA THR A 10 7.48 8.76 9.00
C THR A 10 6.13 9.49 9.04
N THR A 11 5.03 8.80 9.35
CA THR A 11 3.70 9.41 9.46
C THR A 11 3.51 10.29 10.71
N PHE A 12 4.27 10.02 11.78
CA PHE A 12 4.29 10.84 12.99
C PHE A 12 5.09 12.13 12.78
N GLU A 13 6.17 12.09 11.98
CA GLU A 13 6.93 13.27 11.58
C GLU A 13 6.05 14.26 10.80
N ASP A 14 5.37 13.80 9.75
CA ASP A 14 4.44 14.61 8.94
C ASP A 14 3.34 15.26 9.80
N THR A 15 2.93 14.56 10.87
CA THR A 15 1.90 15.01 11.80
C THR A 15 2.39 16.13 12.73
N LEU A 16 3.69 16.24 12.99
CA LEU A 16 4.27 17.28 13.84
C LEU A 16 4.78 18.48 13.05
N MET A 17 5.12 18.30 11.78
CA MET A 17 5.79 19.32 10.97
C MET A 17 4.91 20.52 10.55
N TRP A 18 3.60 20.51 10.81
CA TRP A 18 2.74 21.68 10.57
C TRP A 18 2.77 22.71 11.70
N ARG A 19 3.37 22.38 12.85
CA ARG A 19 3.32 23.23 14.04
C ARG A 19 4.22 24.45 13.90
N THR A 20 3.64 25.63 14.02
CA THR A 20 4.34 26.92 13.97
C THR A 20 4.32 27.61 15.33
N LEU A 21 5.16 28.64 15.47
CA LEU A 21 5.15 29.51 16.63
C LEU A 21 3.77 30.17 16.84
N ASP A 22 3.17 30.72 15.78
CA ASP A 22 1.92 31.48 15.89
C ASP A 22 0.70 30.57 16.16
N ASP A 23 0.66 29.36 15.60
CA ASP A 23 -0.47 28.44 15.81
C ASP A 23 -0.39 27.69 17.14
N CYS A 24 0.83 27.31 17.56
CA CYS A 24 1.02 26.40 18.69
C CYS A 24 1.47 27.11 19.97
N VAL A 25 2.15 28.26 19.91
CA VAL A 25 2.67 28.94 21.11
C VAL A 25 2.51 30.46 21.04
N PRO A 26 1.31 30.99 20.70
CA PRO A 26 1.09 32.42 20.46
C PRO A 26 1.31 33.32 21.68
N TYR A 27 1.42 32.75 22.87
CA TYR A 27 1.72 33.49 24.09
C TYR A 27 3.19 33.91 24.19
N MET A 28 4.10 33.21 23.49
CA MET A 28 5.54 33.41 23.59
C MET A 28 6.02 34.78 23.11
N PRO A 29 5.59 35.34 21.96
CA PRO A 29 6.00 36.68 21.52
C PRO A 29 5.85 37.76 22.59
N SER A 30 4.76 37.73 23.36
CA SER A 30 4.49 38.71 24.42
C SER A 30 5.51 38.71 25.57
N ILE A 31 6.27 37.62 25.70
CA ILE A 31 7.37 37.44 26.64
C ILE A 31 8.68 37.79 25.94
N LEU A 32 8.95 37.18 24.77
CA LEU A 32 10.22 37.29 24.05
C LEU A 32 10.50 38.72 23.56
N ASP A 33 9.48 39.46 23.13
CA ASP A 33 9.63 40.83 22.63
C ASP A 33 10.06 41.83 23.72
N LYS A 34 9.98 41.45 25.00
CA LYS A 34 10.43 42.27 26.15
C LYS A 34 11.87 41.97 26.57
N LEU A 35 12.46 40.91 26.05
CA LEU A 35 13.83 40.50 26.39
C LEU A 35 14.85 41.26 25.54
N PRO A 36 16.12 41.33 25.99
CA PRO A 36 17.21 41.78 25.14
C PRO A 36 17.25 40.98 23.83
N PRO A 37 17.54 41.60 22.66
CA PRO A 37 17.51 40.91 21.37
C PRO A 37 18.37 39.65 21.25
N ASN A 38 19.37 39.50 22.12
CA ASN A 38 20.31 38.38 22.18
C ASN A 38 20.01 37.37 23.30
N PHE A 39 18.74 37.22 23.68
CA PHE A 39 18.32 36.24 24.68
C PHE A 39 18.66 34.79 24.28
N VAL A 40 18.75 33.92 25.28
CA VAL A 40 18.94 32.47 25.09
C VAL A 40 17.63 31.74 25.41
N LEU A 41 17.08 31.03 24.42
CA LEU A 41 15.89 30.19 24.57
C LEU A 41 16.25 28.72 24.45
N LEU A 42 15.79 27.92 25.41
CA LEU A 42 15.87 26.46 25.39
C LEU A 42 14.49 25.86 25.12
N ASP A 43 14.37 25.09 24.05
CA ASP A 43 13.19 24.33 23.66
C ASP A 43 13.36 22.85 24.05
N VAL A 44 12.65 22.44 25.10
CA VAL A 44 12.67 21.11 25.70
C VAL A 44 11.74 20.20 24.91
N GLY A 45 12.26 19.12 24.33
CA GLY A 45 11.49 18.21 23.48
C GLY A 45 11.13 18.84 22.14
N CYS A 46 12.14 19.31 21.40
CA CYS A 46 11.95 20.09 20.17
C CYS A 46 11.33 19.30 19.00
N GLY A 47 11.25 17.97 19.09
CA GLY A 47 10.72 17.11 18.05
C GLY A 47 11.39 17.37 16.68
N PRO A 48 10.63 17.53 15.58
CA PRO A 48 11.19 17.83 14.26
C PRO A 48 11.67 19.28 14.10
N GLY A 49 11.66 20.10 15.17
CA GLY A 49 12.28 21.42 15.21
C GLY A 49 11.51 22.53 14.50
N THR A 50 10.24 22.34 14.12
CA THR A 50 9.50 23.36 13.35
C THR A 50 9.24 24.64 14.16
N ILE A 51 8.72 24.52 15.39
CA ILE A 51 8.55 25.65 16.31
C ILE A 51 9.92 26.26 16.65
N THR A 52 10.93 25.41 16.90
CA THR A 52 12.29 25.84 17.24
C THR A 52 12.92 26.70 16.12
N CYS A 53 12.75 26.29 14.86
CA CYS A 53 13.21 27.05 13.70
C CYS A 53 12.40 28.33 13.46
N ASP A 54 11.12 28.35 13.80
CA ASP A 54 10.30 29.57 13.76
C ASP A 54 10.77 30.60 14.80
N PHE A 55 11.11 30.18 16.03
CA PHE A 55 11.78 31.05 17.00
C PHE A 55 13.07 31.64 16.42
N ALA A 56 13.89 30.79 15.80
CA ALA A 56 15.17 31.20 15.22
C ALA A 56 14.99 32.21 14.07
N SER A 57 13.99 32.00 13.21
CA SER A 57 13.65 32.90 12.10
C SER A 57 13.11 34.24 12.59
N ARG A 58 12.23 34.25 13.60
CA ARG A 58 11.60 35.47 14.11
C ARG A 58 12.56 36.32 14.95
N TYR A 59 13.49 35.68 15.67
CA TYR A 59 14.45 36.32 16.56
C TYR A 59 15.89 36.05 16.11
N PRO A 60 16.37 36.66 15.02
CA PRO A 60 17.65 36.31 14.39
C PRO A 60 18.88 36.62 15.26
N SER A 61 18.74 37.52 16.24
CA SER A 61 19.81 37.87 17.19
C SER A 61 19.86 36.96 18.42
N ALA A 62 18.80 36.18 18.67
CA ALA A 62 18.72 35.29 19.82
C ALA A 62 19.48 33.98 19.57
N THR A 63 19.88 33.32 20.65
CA THR A 63 20.43 31.95 20.58
C THR A 63 19.33 30.96 20.93
N ILE A 64 18.99 30.09 19.98
CA ILE A 64 17.95 29.07 20.15
C ILE A 64 18.61 27.70 20.32
N LEU A 65 18.28 27.00 21.40
CA LEU A 65 18.75 25.67 21.72
C LEU A 65 17.56 24.72 21.74
N GLY A 66 17.57 23.65 20.93
CA GLY A 66 16.54 22.61 20.95
C GLY A 66 17.13 21.25 21.25
N PHE A 67 16.49 20.46 22.10
CA PHE A 67 16.87 19.05 22.24
C PHE A 67 15.67 18.13 22.28
N ASP A 68 15.89 16.91 21.84
CA ASP A 68 14.90 15.84 21.90
C ASP A 68 15.59 14.54 22.32
N TYR A 69 14.86 13.63 22.95
CA TYR A 69 15.44 12.34 23.36
C TYR A 69 15.70 11.44 22.15
N SER A 70 14.96 11.63 21.05
CA SER A 70 15.04 10.83 19.83
C SER A 70 16.16 11.32 18.91
N PRO A 71 17.20 10.50 18.63
CA PRO A 71 18.22 10.84 17.66
C PRO A 71 17.68 11.15 16.27
N HIS A 72 16.64 10.41 15.86
CA HIS A 72 15.99 10.58 14.56
C HIS A 72 15.31 11.95 14.41
N LEU A 73 14.55 12.39 15.43
CA LEU A 73 13.88 13.70 15.38
C LEU A 73 14.89 14.85 15.37
N VAL A 74 16.02 14.70 16.07
CA VAL A 74 17.12 15.66 16.04
C VAL A 74 17.76 15.76 14.65
N GLU A 75 17.89 14.64 13.92
CA GLU A 75 18.35 14.67 12.52
C GLU A 75 17.36 15.40 11.60
N VAL A 76 16.06 15.13 11.76
CA VAL A 76 14.99 15.85 11.04
C VAL A 76 15.04 17.36 11.33
N ALA A 77 15.16 17.74 12.60
CA ALA A 77 15.24 19.15 13.01
C ALA A 77 16.45 19.88 12.41
N LYS A 78 17.62 19.22 12.38
CA LYS A 78 18.82 19.77 11.73
C LYS A 78 18.61 19.99 10.24
N LYS A 79 17.97 19.05 9.55
CA LYS A 79 17.65 19.19 8.13
C LYS A 79 16.65 20.32 7.90
N TRP A 80 15.61 20.42 8.72
CA TRP A 80 14.61 21.50 8.64
C TRP A 80 15.23 22.89 8.83
N ALA A 81 16.16 23.03 9.79
CA ALA A 81 16.89 24.28 9.99
C ALA A 81 17.73 24.69 8.79
N GLN A 82 18.39 23.72 8.13
CA GLN A 82 19.13 23.96 6.88
C GLN A 82 18.20 24.42 5.76
N GLU A 83 17.05 23.77 5.59
CA GLU A 83 16.05 24.12 4.58
C GLU A 83 15.44 25.51 4.83
N LYS A 84 15.23 25.89 6.09
CA LYS A 84 14.77 27.23 6.49
C LYS A 84 15.86 28.31 6.45
N GLY A 85 17.11 27.92 6.30
CA GLY A 85 18.24 28.85 6.25
C GLY A 85 18.54 29.56 7.57
N VAL A 86 18.15 29.00 8.71
CA VAL A 86 18.43 29.55 10.04
C VAL A 86 19.75 29.04 10.59
N SER A 87 20.56 29.91 11.18
CA SER A 87 21.91 29.58 11.68
C SER A 87 22.11 29.84 13.17
N ASN A 88 21.17 30.53 13.81
CA ASN A 88 21.17 30.85 15.24
C ASN A 88 20.50 29.76 16.12
N VAL A 89 20.28 28.57 15.55
CA VAL A 89 19.69 27.41 16.23
C VAL A 89 20.68 26.25 16.34
N ARG A 90 20.69 25.56 17.49
CA ARG A 90 21.49 24.34 17.72
C ARG A 90 20.60 23.21 18.22
N PHE A 91 20.87 21.99 17.76
CA PHE A 91 20.13 20.80 18.14
C PHE A 91 21.01 19.72 18.75
N ALA A 92 20.55 19.11 19.85
CA ALA A 92 21.22 18.02 20.53
C ALA A 92 20.26 16.88 20.89
N VAL A 93 20.81 15.67 21.01
CA VAL A 93 20.10 14.55 21.64
C VAL A 93 20.31 14.63 23.14
N GLY A 94 19.23 14.58 23.93
CA GLY A 94 19.36 14.67 25.38
C GLY A 94 18.06 14.42 26.15
N ASP A 95 18.19 14.36 27.46
CA ASP A 95 17.08 14.24 28.42
C ASP A 95 17.13 15.45 29.36
N VAL A 96 15.98 16.11 29.55
CA VAL A 96 15.83 17.25 30.47
C VAL A 96 16.20 16.89 31.90
N LEU A 97 16.09 15.60 32.26
CA LEU A 97 16.46 15.10 33.59
C LEU A 97 17.98 15.04 33.81
N ASP A 98 18.80 15.14 32.76
CA ASP A 98 20.27 15.13 32.80
C ASP A 98 20.87 16.36 32.08
N LEU A 99 20.60 17.54 32.63
CA LEU A 99 21.19 18.81 32.16
C LEU A 99 22.73 18.79 32.11
N PRO A 100 23.47 18.18 33.07
CA PRO A 100 24.93 18.09 32.97
C PRO A 100 25.42 17.30 31.75
N ALA A 101 24.71 16.25 31.33
CA ALA A 101 25.04 15.57 30.07
C ALA A 101 24.74 16.45 28.86
N LEU A 102 23.62 17.17 28.86
CA LEU A 102 23.26 18.08 27.77
C LEU A 102 24.26 19.24 27.65
N ALA A 103 24.71 19.81 28.76
CA ALA A 103 25.69 20.90 28.81
C ALA A 103 27.07 20.53 28.24
N ARG A 104 27.39 19.22 28.13
CA ARG A 104 28.60 18.74 27.46
C ARG A 104 28.49 18.75 25.93
N GLN A 105 27.28 18.93 25.38
CA GLN A 105 27.10 19.10 23.95
C GLN A 105 27.58 20.49 23.53
N PRO A 106 28.29 20.62 22.39
CA PRO A 106 28.82 21.90 21.96
C PRO A 106 27.73 22.98 21.81
N GLY A 107 27.88 24.10 22.53
CA GLY A 107 26.96 25.23 22.44
C GLY A 107 25.70 25.10 23.32
N PHE A 108 25.64 24.11 24.22
CA PHE A 108 24.55 23.90 25.19
C PHE A 108 24.97 24.27 26.63
N GLU A 109 26.07 24.97 26.84
CA GLU A 109 26.58 25.31 28.18
C GLU A 109 25.58 26.15 28.99
N ALA A 110 24.75 26.95 28.30
CA ALA A 110 23.72 27.78 28.91
C ALA A 110 22.60 26.99 29.61
N VAL A 111 22.45 25.68 29.36
CA VAL A 111 21.42 24.87 30.03
C VAL A 111 21.68 24.65 31.53
N LEU A 112 22.84 25.10 32.04
CA LEU A 112 23.17 25.14 33.46
C LEU A 112 22.86 26.51 34.07
N GLY A 113 21.60 26.94 33.99
CA GLY A 113 21.10 28.17 34.63
C GLY A 113 21.38 29.46 33.84
N GLY A 114 21.68 29.36 32.55
CA GLY A 114 22.01 30.48 31.67
C GLY A 114 20.91 30.86 30.68
N CYS A 115 19.81 30.11 30.61
CA CYS A 115 18.73 30.38 29.65
C CYS A 115 17.79 31.50 30.14
N ASP A 116 17.55 32.50 29.29
CA ASP A 116 16.55 33.55 29.57
C ASP A 116 15.13 32.97 29.55
N VAL A 117 14.89 31.99 28.67
CA VAL A 117 13.61 31.30 28.54
C VAL A 117 13.81 29.80 28.37
N VAL A 118 13.04 29.00 29.09
CA VAL A 118 12.94 27.55 28.92
C VAL A 118 11.50 27.22 28.55
N HIS A 119 11.31 26.60 27.40
CA HIS A 119 10.03 26.34 26.77
C HIS A 119 9.79 24.84 26.59
N ALA A 120 8.54 24.39 26.75
CA ALA A 120 8.09 23.05 26.37
C ALA A 120 6.68 23.11 25.76
N HIS A 121 6.44 22.39 24.67
CA HIS A 121 5.11 22.28 24.07
C HIS A 121 4.75 20.83 23.80
N GLN A 122 3.70 20.33 24.49
CA GLN A 122 3.26 18.93 24.46
C GLN A 122 4.34 17.94 24.89
N VAL A 123 5.07 18.25 25.98
CA VAL A 123 6.16 17.40 26.50
C VAL A 123 5.90 16.92 27.92
N LEU A 124 5.33 17.77 28.79
CA LEU A 124 5.07 17.40 30.18
C LEU A 124 4.07 16.24 30.25
N LEU A 125 3.14 16.16 29.29
CA LEU A 125 2.15 15.07 29.19
C LEU A 125 2.78 13.68 28.95
N HIS A 126 4.06 13.60 28.57
CA HIS A 126 4.81 12.36 28.42
C HIS A 126 5.63 11.99 29.68
N SER A 127 5.66 12.86 30.68
CA SER A 127 6.39 12.62 31.92
C SER A 127 5.57 11.78 32.90
N THR A 128 6.26 10.94 33.67
CA THR A 128 5.71 10.26 34.84
C THR A 128 5.91 11.09 36.12
N ASP A 129 6.74 12.13 36.05
CA ASP A 129 7.06 13.04 37.15
C ASP A 129 7.19 14.46 36.60
N ILE A 130 6.06 15.16 36.53
CA ILE A 130 5.96 16.52 35.98
C ILE A 130 6.70 17.50 36.89
N VAL A 131 6.61 17.34 38.21
CA VAL A 131 7.25 18.21 39.20
C VAL A 131 8.77 18.16 39.04
N GLN A 132 9.36 16.97 38.90
CA GLN A 132 10.80 16.83 38.68
C GLN A 132 11.24 17.44 37.33
N MET A 133 10.41 17.32 36.29
CA MET A 133 10.68 17.94 35.00
C MET A 133 10.64 19.47 35.09
N LEU A 134 9.63 20.04 35.74
CA LEU A 134 9.52 21.47 36.00
C LEU A 134 10.70 22.00 36.84
N ARG A 135 11.17 21.23 37.85
CA ARG A 135 12.38 21.57 38.62
C ARG A 135 13.60 21.68 37.72
N LYS A 136 13.78 20.72 36.79
CA LYS A 136 14.89 20.75 35.83
C LYS A 136 14.79 21.91 34.85
N MET A 137 13.60 22.20 34.33
CA MET A 137 13.38 23.39 33.50
C MET A 137 13.71 24.68 34.28
N ARG A 138 13.37 24.75 35.57
CA ARG A 138 13.74 25.86 36.46
C ARG A 138 15.25 25.98 36.67
N GLU A 139 15.95 24.86 36.84
CA GLU A 139 17.42 24.81 36.98
C GLU A 139 18.13 25.31 35.71
N ALA A 140 17.55 25.08 34.53
CA ALA A 140 18.12 25.56 33.26
C ALA A 140 17.90 27.07 33.03
N ALA A 141 16.82 27.62 33.56
CA ALA A 141 16.52 29.05 33.48
C ALA A 141 17.44 29.88 34.40
N LYS A 142 17.66 31.14 34.03
CA LYS A 142 18.35 32.10 34.90
C LYS A 142 17.63 32.22 36.25
N PRO A 143 18.34 32.17 37.39
CA PRO A 143 17.72 32.25 38.71
C PRO A 143 16.90 33.53 38.93
N GLU A 144 17.35 34.64 38.33
CA GLU A 144 16.67 35.92 38.33
C GLU A 144 16.31 36.33 36.91
N GLY A 145 15.05 36.71 36.69
CA GLY A 145 14.56 37.19 35.39
C GLY A 145 14.37 36.11 34.31
N GLY A 146 14.64 34.84 34.60
CA GLY A 146 14.37 33.72 33.69
C GLY A 146 12.89 33.34 33.65
N TYR A 147 12.43 32.90 32.48
CA TYR A 147 11.06 32.40 32.27
C TYR A 147 11.06 30.89 32.03
N VAL A 148 10.10 30.20 32.64
CA VAL A 148 9.75 28.82 32.29
C VAL A 148 8.33 28.82 31.75
N CYS A 149 8.17 28.25 30.57
CA CYS A 149 6.94 28.31 29.78
C CYS A 149 6.58 26.91 29.30
N SER A 150 5.37 26.46 29.55
CA SER A 150 4.87 25.19 29.04
C SER A 150 3.45 25.31 28.50
N ARG A 151 3.14 24.58 27.44
CA ARG A 151 1.78 24.39 26.94
C ARG A 151 1.55 22.93 26.60
N ASP A 152 0.63 22.29 27.30
CA ASP A 152 0.30 20.89 27.14
C ASP A 152 -1.21 20.68 26.99
N LEU A 153 -1.59 19.49 26.52
CA LEU A 153 -2.98 19.07 26.45
C LEU A 153 -3.50 18.74 27.86
N ASP A 154 -4.64 19.32 28.24
CA ASP A 154 -5.43 18.89 29.38
C ASP A 154 -6.72 18.23 28.89
N CYS A 155 -6.84 16.92 29.09
CA CYS A 155 -8.01 16.16 28.63
C CYS A 155 -9.30 16.47 29.39
N ASN A 156 -9.23 17.03 30.60
CA ASN A 156 -10.41 17.41 31.39
C ASN A 156 -11.04 18.73 30.92
N SER A 157 -10.28 19.54 30.19
CA SER A 157 -10.69 20.88 29.76
C SER A 157 -11.09 20.94 28.28
N LEU A 158 -11.32 19.78 27.63
CA LEU A 158 -11.67 19.70 26.22
C LEU A 158 -13.16 19.96 25.99
N GLY A 159 -13.46 21.08 25.34
CA GLY A 159 -14.77 21.39 24.78
C GLY A 159 -14.75 21.35 23.25
N GLN A 160 -15.80 20.81 22.63
CA GLN A 160 -15.94 20.71 21.18
C GLN A 160 -17.20 21.39 20.66
N VAL A 161 -17.08 22.08 19.52
CA VAL A 161 -18.19 22.74 18.81
C VAL A 161 -18.03 22.48 17.29
N PRO A 162 -18.99 21.81 16.63
CA PRO A 162 -20.17 21.16 17.20
C PRO A 162 -19.80 19.97 18.08
N TYR A 163 -20.72 19.58 18.98
CA TYR A 163 -20.54 18.41 19.81
C TYR A 163 -20.63 17.11 18.99
N VAL A 164 -19.62 16.24 19.11
CA VAL A 164 -19.55 14.92 18.47
C VAL A 164 -19.22 13.87 19.52
N GLN A 165 -20.18 13.01 19.86
CA GLN A 165 -20.03 11.99 20.91
C GLN A 165 -18.76 11.12 20.76
N ASN A 166 -18.41 10.72 19.53
CA ASN A 166 -17.24 9.86 19.30
C ASN A 166 -15.89 10.54 19.63
N ILE A 167 -15.84 11.87 19.60
CA ILE A 167 -14.63 12.63 19.97
C ILE A 167 -14.42 12.58 21.50
N ASP A 168 -15.48 12.59 22.31
CA ASP A 168 -15.34 12.42 23.76
C ASP A 168 -14.80 11.03 24.12
N VAL A 169 -15.29 10.00 23.42
CA VAL A 169 -14.80 8.62 23.61
C VAL A 169 -13.32 8.54 23.26
N LEU A 170 -12.90 9.16 22.15
CA LEU A 170 -11.49 9.24 21.76
C LEU A 170 -10.62 9.89 22.84
N TRP A 171 -11.04 11.04 23.39
CA TRP A 171 -10.27 11.72 24.43
C TRP A 171 -10.22 10.93 25.73
N CYS A 172 -11.31 10.26 26.10
CA CYS A 172 -11.35 9.35 27.26
C CYS A 172 -10.38 8.17 27.10
N VAL A 173 -10.34 7.55 25.90
CA VAL A 173 -9.38 6.47 25.61
C VAL A 173 -7.96 7.00 25.61
N THR A 174 -7.73 8.17 25.01
CA THR A 174 -6.41 8.82 24.98
C THR A 174 -5.89 9.03 26.41
N GLN A 175 -6.72 9.62 27.29
CA GLN A 175 -6.38 9.78 28.71
C GLN A 175 -5.94 8.47 29.36
N LYS A 176 -6.74 7.40 29.21
CA LYS A 176 -6.42 6.09 29.80
C LYS A 176 -5.11 5.49 29.27
N VAL A 177 -4.78 5.70 28.00
CA VAL A 177 -3.51 5.24 27.42
C VAL A 177 -2.34 5.98 28.07
N PHE A 178 -2.41 7.30 28.19
CA PHE A 178 -1.38 8.09 28.87
C PHE A 178 -1.25 7.73 30.35
N GLU A 179 -2.36 7.57 31.06
CA GLU A 179 -2.38 7.13 32.46
C GLU A 179 -1.80 5.73 32.64
N SER A 180 -2.04 4.80 31.70
CA SER A 180 -1.44 3.46 31.75
C SER A 180 0.09 3.47 31.61
N ASN A 181 0.64 4.52 31.00
CA ASN A 181 2.08 4.77 30.88
C ASN A 181 2.64 5.59 32.07
N GLY A 182 1.80 5.88 33.08
CA GLY A 182 2.17 6.62 34.28
C GLY A 182 2.09 8.14 34.15
N SER A 183 1.56 8.68 33.05
CA SER A 183 1.42 10.12 32.83
C SER A 183 0.08 10.66 33.34
N LYS A 184 0.08 11.90 33.83
CA LYS A 184 -1.12 12.58 34.35
C LYS A 184 -1.63 13.64 33.37
N ILE A 185 -2.25 13.21 32.27
CA ILE A 185 -2.68 14.14 31.20
C ILE A 185 -3.91 15.02 31.57
N SER A 186 -4.56 14.72 32.69
CA SER A 186 -5.77 15.40 33.17
C SER A 186 -5.52 16.60 34.09
N SER A 187 -4.25 16.91 34.36
CA SER A 187 -3.81 18.01 35.23
C SER A 187 -2.39 18.47 34.89
N VAL A 188 -1.99 18.40 33.61
CA VAL A 188 -0.60 18.67 33.21
C VAL A 188 -0.25 20.11 33.49
N GLY A 189 0.84 20.32 34.24
CA GLY A 189 1.40 21.66 34.44
C GLY A 189 0.46 22.59 35.20
N ASP A 190 -0.34 22.04 36.12
CA ASP A 190 -1.17 22.87 36.98
C ASP A 190 -0.33 23.76 37.92
N ALA A 191 -0.96 24.78 38.49
CA ALA A 191 -0.25 25.72 39.37
C ALA A 191 0.29 25.04 40.64
N ALA A 192 -0.26 23.90 41.07
CA ALA A 192 0.23 23.18 42.25
C ALA A 192 1.54 22.46 41.94
N ASP A 193 1.64 21.78 40.79
CA ASP A 193 2.87 21.14 40.32
C ASP A 193 4.01 22.17 40.17
N ALA A 194 3.71 23.36 39.64
CA ALA A 194 4.69 24.44 39.54
C ALA A 194 5.15 24.94 40.93
N VAL A 195 4.23 25.14 41.87
CA VAL A 195 4.59 25.56 43.24
C VAL A 195 5.41 24.47 43.94
N GLU A 196 5.07 23.19 43.78
CA GLU A 196 5.84 22.06 44.32
C GLU A 196 7.22 21.92 43.66
N ALA A 197 7.33 22.31 42.38
CA ALA A 197 8.58 22.43 41.67
C ALA A 197 9.39 23.66 42.11
N GLY A 198 8.90 24.46 43.07
CA GLY A 198 9.58 25.58 43.70
C GLY A 198 9.47 26.89 42.94
N PHE A 199 8.45 27.05 42.09
CA PHE A 199 8.08 28.34 41.53
C PHE A 199 7.29 29.18 42.54
N ASP A 200 7.50 30.49 42.51
CA ASP A 200 6.76 31.44 43.33
C ASP A 200 5.30 31.50 42.86
N LYS A 201 4.36 31.15 43.74
CA LYS A 201 2.92 31.08 43.46
C LYS A 201 2.38 32.39 42.87
N GLU A 202 2.86 33.55 43.32
CA GLU A 202 2.37 34.84 42.83
C GLU A 202 2.85 35.16 41.41
N LYS A 203 3.85 34.42 40.91
CA LYS A 203 4.45 34.59 39.58
C LYS A 203 4.05 33.49 38.59
N VAL A 204 3.30 32.49 39.03
CA VAL A 204 2.75 31.46 38.14
C VAL A 204 1.50 32.00 37.44
N SER A 205 1.53 32.08 36.12
CA SER A 205 0.36 32.42 35.30
C SER A 205 -0.15 31.16 34.58
N LEU A 206 -1.46 30.93 34.68
CA LEU A 206 -2.15 29.87 33.95
C LEU A 206 -3.04 30.52 32.89
N THR A 207 -2.94 30.06 31.65
CA THR A 207 -3.84 30.49 30.57
C THR A 207 -4.41 29.26 29.87
N VAL A 208 -5.60 29.42 29.30
CA VAL A 208 -6.24 28.41 28.45
C VAL A 208 -6.31 28.97 27.03
N ALA A 209 -6.00 28.14 26.05
CA ALA A 209 -6.03 28.51 24.65
C ALA A 209 -6.80 27.46 23.86
N ASN A 210 -7.73 27.91 23.03
CA ASN A 210 -8.52 27.03 22.19
C ASN A 210 -7.68 26.52 21.00
N TRP A 211 -7.97 25.29 20.58
CA TRP A 211 -7.55 24.79 19.28
C TRP A 211 -8.65 25.09 18.26
N ASP A 212 -8.42 26.07 17.39
CA ASP A 212 -9.40 26.58 16.44
C ASP A 212 -9.15 26.03 15.02
N PHE A 213 -9.85 24.97 14.64
CA PHE A 213 -9.71 24.30 13.34
C PHE A 213 -10.67 24.85 12.30
N ARG A 214 -10.64 26.16 12.04
CA ARG A 214 -11.54 26.79 11.06
C ARG A 214 -11.18 26.50 9.61
N THR A 215 -9.91 26.22 9.31
CA THR A 215 -9.47 25.89 7.95
C THR A 215 -9.55 24.39 7.69
N ASP A 216 -9.87 24.00 6.46
CA ASP A 216 -9.95 22.59 6.08
C ASP A 216 -8.58 21.90 6.12
N GLU A 217 -7.49 22.65 6.05
CA GLU A 217 -6.14 22.16 6.29
C GLU A 217 -5.92 21.79 7.76
N ALA A 218 -6.29 22.67 8.69
CA ALA A 218 -6.12 22.42 10.11
C ALA A 218 -7.01 21.25 10.61
N LYS A 219 -8.24 21.12 10.08
CA LYS A 219 -9.12 19.96 10.34
C LYS A 219 -8.50 18.65 9.83
N ARG A 220 -7.92 18.66 8.62
CA ARG A 220 -7.27 17.49 8.02
C ARG A 220 -6.06 17.03 8.83
N ASN A 221 -5.24 17.96 9.33
CA ASN A 221 -4.04 17.64 10.11
C ASN A 221 -4.39 16.94 11.43
N VAL A 222 -5.44 17.39 12.14
CA VAL A 222 -5.91 16.75 13.39
C VAL A 222 -6.54 15.38 13.13
N MET A 223 -7.38 15.28 12.10
CA MET A 223 -7.96 14.00 11.70
C MET A 223 -6.88 13.01 11.28
N ASN A 224 -5.80 13.46 10.66
CA ASN A 224 -4.67 12.60 10.32
C ASN A 224 -4.01 12.02 11.59
N ILE A 225 -3.88 12.75 12.70
CA ILE A 225 -3.33 12.20 13.96
C ILE A 225 -4.16 11.01 14.47
N ILE A 226 -5.49 11.13 14.37
CA ILE A 226 -6.44 10.13 14.87
C ILE A 226 -6.51 8.94 13.91
N VAL A 227 -6.60 9.20 12.60
CA VAL A 227 -6.75 8.21 11.53
C VAL A 227 -5.45 7.45 11.26
N THR A 228 -4.28 8.06 11.43
CA THR A 228 -2.98 7.37 11.24
C THR A 228 -2.77 6.25 12.25
N SER A 229 -3.33 6.37 13.46
CA SER A 229 -3.29 5.29 14.47
C SER A 229 -4.11 4.04 14.08
N VAL A 230 -5.10 4.17 13.18
CA VAL A 230 -5.94 3.06 12.69
C VAL A 230 -5.31 2.37 11.47
N LYS A 231 -4.42 3.07 10.77
CA LYS A 231 -3.76 2.58 9.54
C LYS A 231 -2.39 1.94 9.78
N ASP A 232 -1.90 1.92 11.01
CA ASP A 232 -0.63 1.29 11.36
C ASP A 232 -0.68 -0.23 11.08
N PRO A 233 0.15 -0.76 10.16
CA PRO A 233 0.19 -2.19 9.87
C PRO A 233 0.40 -3.07 11.10
N LYS A 234 1.18 -2.61 12.09
CA LYS A 234 1.45 -3.37 13.31
C LYS A 234 0.19 -3.54 14.15
N LYS A 235 -0.58 -2.46 14.31
CA LYS A 235 -1.85 -2.49 15.05
C LYS A 235 -2.90 -3.32 14.33
N VAL A 236 -3.02 -3.16 13.01
CA VAL A 236 -3.93 -3.99 12.19
C VAL A 236 -3.57 -5.47 12.29
N ALA A 237 -2.27 -5.81 12.19
CA ALA A 237 -1.80 -7.19 12.37
C ALA A 237 -2.18 -7.73 13.76
N GLN A 238 -1.91 -6.98 14.82
CA GLN A 238 -2.24 -7.39 16.19
C GLN A 238 -3.75 -7.62 16.38
N THR A 239 -4.58 -6.72 15.85
CA THR A 239 -6.04 -6.86 15.85
C THR A 239 -6.48 -8.14 15.14
N MET A 240 -6.05 -8.34 13.89
CA MET A 240 -6.47 -9.50 13.09
C MET A 240 -5.95 -10.82 13.65
N LEU A 241 -4.75 -10.85 14.24
CA LEU A 241 -4.21 -12.03 14.91
C LEU A 241 -5.05 -12.43 16.13
N SER A 242 -5.60 -11.46 16.86
CA SER A 242 -6.48 -11.75 18.00
C SER A 242 -7.75 -12.51 17.61
N TRP A 243 -8.22 -12.34 16.36
CA TRP A 243 -9.37 -13.08 15.82
C TRP A 243 -9.08 -14.58 15.65
N LEU A 244 -7.79 -14.93 15.63
CA LEU A 244 -7.26 -16.27 15.39
C LEU A 244 -6.60 -16.88 16.63
N ASP A 245 -6.80 -16.28 17.82
CA ASP A 245 -6.09 -16.66 19.06
C ASP A 245 -4.54 -16.62 18.91
N LEU A 246 -4.03 -15.65 18.14
CA LEU A 246 -2.60 -15.43 17.91
C LEU A 246 -2.11 -14.11 18.56
N GLU A 247 -0.87 -14.13 19.03
CA GLU A 247 -0.12 -12.97 19.50
C GLU A 247 0.96 -12.58 18.49
N LEU A 248 1.08 -11.26 18.27
CA LEU A 248 2.09 -10.69 17.40
C LEU A 248 3.50 -10.81 18.02
N ILE A 249 4.45 -11.38 17.29
CA ILE A 249 5.89 -11.34 17.61
C ILE A 249 6.54 -10.17 16.88
N SER A 250 6.33 -10.08 15.57
CA SER A 250 6.92 -9.03 14.73
C SER A 250 6.03 -8.73 13.52
N CYS A 251 6.09 -7.49 13.05
CA CYS A 251 5.45 -7.02 11.83
C CYS A 251 6.46 -6.14 11.09
N THR A 252 6.99 -6.64 9.97
CA THR A 252 8.03 -5.98 9.18
C THR A 252 7.51 -5.69 7.80
N GLN A 253 7.55 -4.42 7.38
CA GLN A 253 7.16 -4.04 6.03
C GLN A 253 8.13 -4.64 5.00
N LEU A 254 7.61 -5.36 4.02
CA LEU A 254 8.35 -5.90 2.88
C LEU A 254 8.29 -4.95 1.69
N GLN A 255 7.11 -4.39 1.42
CA GLN A 255 6.87 -3.58 0.24
C GLN A 255 5.75 -2.56 0.49
N ALA A 256 5.89 -1.35 -0.07
CA ALA A 256 4.77 -0.43 -0.22
C ALA A 256 3.94 -0.78 -1.46
N LEU A 257 2.62 -0.66 -1.36
CA LEU A 257 1.72 -0.76 -2.51
C LEU A 257 1.83 0.48 -3.39
N TRP A 258 1.47 0.32 -4.66
CA TRP A 258 1.59 1.36 -5.67
C TRP A 258 0.90 2.66 -5.25
N ALA A 259 1.51 3.81 -5.54
CA ALA A 259 1.03 5.15 -5.18
C ALA A 259 0.66 5.34 -3.68
N GLY A 260 1.32 4.60 -2.78
CA GLY A 260 1.10 4.75 -1.33
C GLY A 260 -0.26 4.20 -0.87
N TYR A 261 -0.83 3.22 -1.59
CA TYR A 261 -2.14 2.65 -1.25
C TYR A 261 -2.12 1.74 -0.03
N GLY A 262 -0.95 1.43 0.53
CA GLY A 262 -0.81 0.57 1.70
C GLY A 262 0.48 -0.22 1.67
N HIS A 263 0.51 -1.35 2.37
CA HIS A 263 1.73 -2.09 2.68
C HIS A 263 1.52 -3.61 2.61
N ILE A 264 2.58 -4.31 2.21
CA ILE A 264 2.73 -5.76 2.41
C ILE A 264 3.73 -5.94 3.54
N CYS A 265 3.35 -6.67 4.58
CA CYS A 265 4.15 -6.89 5.77
C CYS A 265 4.35 -8.39 6.04
N ALA A 266 5.57 -8.79 6.38
CA ALA A 266 5.84 -10.08 7.01
C ALA A 266 5.41 -10.01 8.48
N VAL A 267 4.64 -11.01 8.91
CA VAL A 267 4.10 -11.10 10.26
C VAL A 267 4.56 -12.42 10.87
N GLN A 268 5.17 -12.35 12.04
CA GLN A 268 5.44 -13.53 12.86
C GLN A 268 4.49 -13.53 14.06
N ALA A 269 3.91 -14.67 14.34
CA ALA A 269 2.94 -14.82 15.42
C ALA A 269 3.13 -16.13 16.19
N ARG A 270 2.61 -16.18 17.40
CA ARG A 270 2.55 -17.38 18.24
C ARG A 270 1.14 -17.56 18.82
N PRO A 271 0.73 -18.76 19.22
CA PRO A 271 -0.54 -18.97 19.92
C PRO A 271 -0.64 -18.14 21.22
N ALA A 272 -1.78 -17.48 21.46
CA ALA A 272 -2.04 -16.60 22.62
C ALA A 272 -2.22 -17.35 23.95
N LYS A 273 -2.12 -18.68 23.92
CA LYS A 273 -2.23 -19.62 25.05
C LYS A 273 -1.28 -20.77 24.72
N SER A 274 -0.79 -21.54 25.69
CA SER A 274 0.15 -22.68 25.49
C SER A 274 -0.43 -23.87 24.68
N LYS A 275 -1.36 -23.60 23.76
CA LYS A 275 -1.97 -24.54 22.84
C LYS A 275 -1.01 -24.84 21.69
N PRO A 276 -0.98 -26.09 21.18
CA PRO A 276 -0.21 -26.43 20.00
C PRO A 276 -0.75 -25.72 18.76
N ILE A 277 0.14 -25.45 17.79
CA ILE A 277 -0.23 -24.91 16.47
C ILE A 277 -1.08 -25.97 15.73
N PRO A 278 -2.24 -25.59 15.14
CA PRO A 278 -3.04 -26.50 14.32
C PRO A 278 -2.23 -27.17 13.20
N GLU A 279 -2.53 -28.44 12.89
CA GLU A 279 -1.87 -29.17 11.79
C GLU A 279 -1.93 -28.43 10.45
N SER A 280 -3.05 -27.73 10.19
CA SER A 280 -3.24 -26.93 8.98
C SER A 280 -2.25 -25.79 8.83
N TRP A 281 -1.60 -25.36 9.91
CA TRP A 281 -0.64 -24.25 9.92
C TRP A 281 0.81 -24.71 9.96
N GLN A 282 1.04 -26.00 10.17
CA GLN A 282 2.39 -26.60 10.18
C GLN A 282 3.24 -26.22 8.94
N PRO A 283 2.69 -26.22 7.70
CA PRO A 283 3.47 -25.91 6.49
C PRO A 283 4.08 -24.50 6.43
N PHE A 284 3.63 -23.59 7.28
CA PHE A 284 4.13 -22.22 7.37
C PHE A 284 4.48 -21.85 8.82
N SER A 285 4.91 -22.84 9.60
CA SER A 285 5.40 -22.68 10.96
C SER A 285 6.84 -23.19 11.11
N THR A 286 7.58 -22.67 12.09
CA THR A 286 8.95 -23.08 12.39
C THR A 286 9.11 -23.39 13.88
N GLY A 287 9.82 -24.48 14.20
CA GLY A 287 10.14 -24.85 15.57
C GLY A 287 8.93 -25.12 16.46
N GLY A 288 7.75 -25.41 15.87
CA GLY A 288 6.51 -25.74 16.58
C GLY A 288 5.88 -24.58 17.38
N ALA A 289 6.44 -23.37 17.32
CA ALA A 289 6.02 -22.23 18.15
C ALA A 289 5.70 -20.95 17.36
N THR A 290 6.31 -20.76 16.19
CA THR A 290 6.16 -19.53 15.40
C THR A 290 5.47 -19.81 14.08
N VAL A 291 4.43 -19.05 13.78
CA VAL A 291 3.69 -19.03 12.51
C VAL A 291 4.15 -17.83 11.68
N HIS A 292 4.42 -18.04 10.40
CA HIS A 292 4.87 -17.00 9.45
C HIS A 292 3.74 -16.66 8.48
N LEU A 293 3.38 -15.39 8.45
CA LEU A 293 2.22 -14.85 7.74
C LEU A 293 2.60 -13.61 6.94
N ILE A 294 1.72 -13.25 6.00
CA ILE A 294 1.77 -12.01 5.24
C ILE A 294 0.50 -11.22 5.53
N LEU A 295 0.65 -9.96 5.94
CA LEU A 295 -0.43 -8.98 5.97
C LEU A 295 -0.36 -8.14 4.70
N LYS A 296 -1.41 -8.16 3.87
CA LYS A 296 -1.63 -7.19 2.80
C LYS A 296 -2.66 -6.18 3.29
N LEU A 297 -2.22 -4.95 3.55
CA LEU A 297 -3.04 -3.86 4.06
C LEU A 297 -3.18 -2.77 3.00
N ILE A 298 -4.41 -2.43 2.64
CA ILE A 298 -4.76 -1.34 1.74
C ILE A 298 -5.40 -0.23 2.57
N ALA A 299 -4.72 0.91 2.62
CA ALA A 299 -5.07 2.08 3.41
C ALA A 299 -4.71 3.39 2.68
N PRO A 300 -5.34 3.70 1.53
CA PRO A 300 -4.97 4.84 0.69
C PRO A 300 -4.94 6.17 1.45
N ALA A 301 -3.94 7.00 1.15
CA ALA A 301 -3.81 8.35 1.68
C ALA A 301 -5.01 9.24 1.29
N ALA A 302 -5.28 10.30 2.05
CA ALA A 302 -6.37 11.23 1.72
C ALA A 302 -6.18 11.89 0.34
N SER A 303 -4.93 12.14 -0.07
CA SER A 303 -4.57 12.63 -1.40
C SER A 303 -4.92 11.65 -2.53
N ALA A 304 -4.94 10.35 -2.26
CA ALA A 304 -5.27 9.31 -3.23
C ALA A 304 -6.79 9.11 -3.40
N ARG A 305 -7.64 9.79 -2.61
CA ARG A 305 -9.12 9.70 -2.67
C ARG A 305 -9.77 10.80 -3.50
N GLY A 306 -9.01 11.56 -4.29
CA GLY A 306 -9.55 12.57 -5.21
C GLY A 306 -10.25 13.78 -4.54
N VAL A 307 -10.20 13.94 -3.21
CA VAL A 307 -10.84 15.11 -2.55
C VAL A 307 -9.89 16.33 -2.63
N ARG A 308 -9.83 16.97 -3.80
CA ARG A 308 -9.36 18.35 -3.96
C ARG A 308 -10.55 19.31 -3.84
N GLY A 309 -10.31 20.52 -3.36
CA GLY A 309 -11.35 21.49 -3.01
C GLY A 309 -12.24 21.85 -4.20
N ALA A 310 -13.51 22.16 -3.92
CA ALA A 310 -14.48 22.60 -4.91
C ALA A 310 -13.95 23.82 -5.70
N GLY A 311 -13.55 23.62 -6.95
CA GLY A 311 -13.13 24.72 -7.84
C GLY A 311 -12.14 24.38 -8.96
N GLU A 312 -11.51 23.21 -8.96
CA GLU A 312 -10.60 22.79 -10.04
C GLU A 312 -11.29 21.80 -10.99
N ALA A 313 -11.09 21.95 -12.30
CA ALA A 313 -11.71 21.10 -13.32
C ALA A 313 -11.28 19.63 -13.15
N GLU A 314 -12.26 18.72 -13.26
CA GLU A 314 -12.09 17.27 -13.12
C GLU A 314 -11.23 16.70 -14.26
N ASP A 315 -10.08 16.09 -13.95
CA ASP A 315 -9.41 15.16 -14.87
C ASP A 315 -10.02 13.77 -14.63
N GLU A 316 -10.94 13.32 -15.49
CA GLU A 316 -11.62 12.02 -15.41
C GLU A 316 -10.65 10.81 -15.34
N ASP A 317 -9.41 10.98 -15.81
CA ASP A 317 -8.36 9.95 -15.87
C ASP A 317 -7.82 9.54 -14.48
N ASP A 318 -7.73 10.49 -13.54
CA ASP A 318 -7.21 10.21 -12.18
C ASP A 318 -8.21 9.36 -11.38
N ASP A 319 -9.51 9.48 -11.70
CA ASP A 319 -10.60 8.73 -11.09
C ASP A 319 -10.68 7.29 -11.58
N GLU A 320 -10.55 7.01 -12.89
CA GLU A 320 -10.59 5.62 -13.37
C GLU A 320 -9.40 4.81 -12.82
N GLY A 321 -8.21 5.40 -12.84
CA GLY A 321 -7.00 4.77 -12.30
C GLY A 321 -7.10 4.45 -10.80
N HIS A 322 -7.74 5.32 -10.02
CA HIS A 322 -8.06 5.07 -8.61
C HIS A 322 -9.07 3.93 -8.45
N LEU A 323 -10.20 4.01 -9.15
CA LEU A 323 -11.28 3.01 -9.09
C LEU A 323 -10.77 1.62 -9.44
N ARG A 324 -9.96 1.50 -10.49
CA ARG A 324 -9.38 0.22 -10.94
C ARG A 324 -8.58 -0.46 -9.84
N LYS A 325 -7.76 0.29 -9.10
CA LYS A 325 -6.96 -0.24 -7.98
C LYS A 325 -7.84 -0.64 -6.80
N MET A 326 -8.78 0.22 -6.42
CA MET A 326 -9.66 -0.08 -5.28
C MET A 326 -10.53 -1.32 -5.55
N LEU A 327 -11.03 -1.48 -6.78
CA LEU A 327 -11.76 -2.68 -7.19
C LEU A 327 -10.85 -3.91 -7.26
N SER A 328 -9.61 -3.79 -7.77
CA SER A 328 -8.69 -4.92 -7.90
C SER A 328 -8.31 -5.51 -6.53
N TYR A 329 -8.10 -4.67 -5.52
CA TYR A 329 -7.85 -5.16 -4.15
C TYR A 329 -9.06 -5.86 -3.54
N ARG A 330 -10.28 -5.41 -3.83
CA ARG A 330 -11.52 -6.08 -3.37
C ARG A 330 -11.70 -7.43 -4.06
N VAL A 331 -11.42 -7.51 -5.36
CA VAL A 331 -11.45 -8.75 -6.13
C VAL A 331 -10.42 -9.75 -5.60
N GLU A 332 -9.20 -9.31 -5.33
CA GLU A 332 -8.16 -10.17 -4.77
C GLU A 332 -8.54 -10.71 -3.39
N GLN A 333 -9.10 -9.87 -2.51
CA GLN A 333 -9.56 -10.32 -1.20
C GLN A 333 -10.68 -11.36 -1.34
N CYS A 334 -11.63 -11.16 -2.27
CA CYS A 334 -12.65 -12.15 -2.60
C CYS A 334 -12.05 -13.48 -3.09
N PHE A 335 -11.04 -13.42 -3.96
CA PHE A 335 -10.32 -14.63 -4.40
C PHE A 335 -9.75 -15.42 -3.23
N TYR A 336 -9.06 -14.75 -2.32
CA TYR A 336 -8.46 -15.41 -1.16
C TYR A 336 -9.49 -15.95 -0.17
N ASP A 337 -10.65 -15.28 -0.03
CA ASP A 337 -11.74 -15.72 0.83
C ASP A 337 -12.49 -16.94 0.25
N GLU A 338 -12.75 -16.95 -1.07
CA GLU A 338 -13.73 -17.86 -1.67
C GLU A 338 -13.14 -18.92 -2.60
N VAL A 339 -12.06 -18.58 -3.32
CA VAL A 339 -11.46 -19.43 -4.36
C VAL A 339 -10.23 -20.16 -3.85
N ALA A 340 -9.30 -19.46 -3.20
CA ALA A 340 -8.06 -20.04 -2.68
C ALA A 340 -8.28 -21.26 -1.77
N PRO A 341 -9.28 -21.29 -0.86
CA PRO A 341 -9.54 -22.46 -0.02
C PRO A 341 -9.91 -23.73 -0.81
N ARG A 342 -10.39 -23.57 -2.05
CA ARG A 342 -10.79 -24.68 -2.92
C ARG A 342 -9.65 -25.20 -3.80
N LEU A 343 -8.54 -24.46 -3.92
CA LEU A 343 -7.41 -24.76 -4.80
C LEU A 343 -6.38 -25.72 -4.20
N GLY A 344 -6.26 -25.80 -2.88
CA GLY A 344 -5.18 -26.55 -2.20
C GLY A 344 -5.08 -28.04 -2.57
N ARG A 345 -6.15 -28.67 -3.08
CA ARG A 345 -6.16 -30.08 -3.52
C ARG A 345 -6.04 -30.25 -5.03
N ALA A 346 -6.00 -29.17 -5.81
CA ALA A 346 -6.07 -29.19 -7.25
C ALA A 346 -4.71 -29.16 -7.95
N GLY A 347 -3.59 -29.08 -7.22
CA GLY A 347 -2.24 -28.94 -7.80
C GLY A 347 -1.87 -27.50 -8.15
N ALA A 348 -2.65 -26.51 -7.71
CA ALA A 348 -2.39 -25.08 -7.85
C ALA A 348 -2.18 -24.45 -6.46
N PRO A 349 -1.00 -24.62 -5.83
CA PRO A 349 -0.69 -24.03 -4.54
C PRO A 349 -0.79 -22.49 -4.58
N VAL A 350 -1.47 -21.93 -3.59
CA VAL A 350 -1.66 -20.50 -3.34
C VAL A 350 -1.59 -20.24 -1.84
N ALA A 351 -1.38 -18.99 -1.44
CA ALA A 351 -1.40 -18.64 -0.02
C ALA A 351 -2.80 -18.91 0.57
N ALA A 352 -2.84 -19.52 1.75
CA ALA A 352 -4.08 -19.69 2.51
C ALA A 352 -4.49 -18.35 3.12
N CYS A 353 -5.76 -17.96 2.97
CA CYS A 353 -6.33 -16.83 3.71
C CYS A 353 -6.73 -17.30 5.10
N LEU A 354 -6.19 -16.68 6.16
CA LEU A 354 -6.52 -17.01 7.54
C LEU A 354 -7.58 -16.06 8.09
N ALA A 355 -7.50 -14.78 7.74
CA ALA A 355 -8.46 -13.76 8.14
C ALA A 355 -8.47 -12.61 7.13
N SER A 356 -9.65 -12.01 6.93
CA SER A 356 -9.80 -10.81 6.10
C SER A 356 -10.90 -9.91 6.66
N THR A 357 -10.80 -8.61 6.41
CA THR A 357 -11.84 -7.65 6.82
C THR A 357 -13.18 -7.91 6.11
N ARG A 358 -13.16 -8.54 4.93
CA ARG A 358 -14.35 -8.95 4.19
C ARG A 358 -15.01 -10.21 4.76
N ALA A 359 -14.24 -11.24 5.11
CA ALA A 359 -14.77 -12.49 5.67
C ALA A 359 -15.20 -12.35 7.14
N MET A 360 -14.68 -11.35 7.87
CA MET A 360 -14.95 -11.10 9.28
C MET A 360 -15.50 -9.68 9.55
N PRO A 361 -16.63 -9.28 8.94
CA PRO A 361 -17.12 -7.90 8.97
C PRO A 361 -17.56 -7.44 10.36
N ASP A 362 -18.05 -8.35 11.20
CA ASP A 362 -18.49 -8.04 12.57
C ASP A 362 -17.30 -7.72 13.47
N LEU A 363 -16.21 -8.49 13.34
CA LEU A 363 -14.97 -8.26 14.06
C LEU A 363 -14.27 -6.99 13.56
N ALA A 364 -14.25 -6.78 12.24
CA ALA A 364 -13.71 -5.55 11.65
C ALA A 364 -14.44 -4.30 12.16
N ARG A 365 -15.77 -4.33 12.28
CA ARG A 365 -16.57 -3.24 12.87
C ARG A 365 -16.31 -3.06 14.36
N ARG A 366 -16.25 -4.16 15.12
CA ARG A 366 -15.95 -4.12 16.56
C ARG A 366 -14.61 -3.46 16.83
N ASP A 367 -13.61 -3.75 16.00
CA ASP A 367 -12.23 -3.31 16.21
C ASP A 367 -11.87 -2.05 15.40
N GLY A 368 -12.85 -1.42 14.76
CA GLY A 368 -12.70 -0.12 14.09
C GLY A 368 -11.88 -0.13 12.80
N ILE A 369 -11.78 -1.27 12.12
CA ILE A 369 -11.02 -1.44 10.87
C ILE A 369 -11.91 -1.83 9.67
N GLN A 370 -13.23 -1.64 9.76
CA GLN A 370 -14.19 -1.98 8.70
C GLN A 370 -13.97 -1.24 7.37
N ASP A 371 -13.34 -0.06 7.42
CA ASP A 371 -13.08 0.77 6.24
C ASP A 371 -11.72 0.45 5.58
N LEU A 372 -11.00 -0.54 6.10
CA LEU A 372 -9.73 -1.03 5.54
C LEU A 372 -9.93 -2.34 4.78
N THR A 373 -9.21 -2.50 3.67
CA THR A 373 -9.05 -3.82 3.06
C THR A 373 -7.78 -4.43 3.61
N ALA A 374 -7.90 -5.43 4.48
CA ALA A 374 -6.78 -6.13 5.07
C ALA A 374 -6.96 -7.65 4.97
N THR A 375 -5.91 -8.34 4.54
CA THR A 375 -5.91 -9.79 4.34
C THR A 375 -4.66 -10.38 4.99
N LEU A 376 -4.86 -11.35 5.88
CA LEU A 376 -3.80 -12.08 6.56
C LEU A 376 -3.69 -13.49 5.97
N MET A 377 -2.53 -13.79 5.39
CA MET A 377 -2.31 -14.99 4.57
C MET A 377 -1.09 -15.77 5.03
N SER A 378 -1.00 -17.06 4.71
CA SER A 378 0.20 -17.87 4.94
C SER A 378 1.39 -17.36 4.12
N ASP A 379 2.59 -17.36 4.69
CA ASP A 379 3.80 -17.02 3.94
C ASP A 379 4.27 -18.19 3.05
N LEU A 380 4.20 -18.01 1.73
CA LEU A 380 4.59 -19.02 0.74
C LEU A 380 6.10 -19.32 0.75
N ARG A 381 6.94 -18.39 1.23
CA ARG A 381 8.40 -18.46 1.11
C ARG A 381 9.03 -19.63 1.88
N LEU A 382 8.33 -20.19 2.87
CA LEU A 382 8.78 -21.38 3.58
C LEU A 382 8.79 -22.64 2.70
N GLN A 383 7.84 -22.74 1.76
CA GLN A 383 7.71 -23.88 0.85
C GLN A 383 8.29 -23.59 -0.54
N TYR A 384 8.30 -22.31 -0.92
CA TYR A 384 8.75 -21.81 -2.22
C TYR A 384 9.75 -20.66 -1.98
N PRO A 385 11.01 -20.96 -1.61
CA PRO A 385 11.96 -19.95 -1.15
C PRO A 385 12.52 -19.06 -2.25
N LEU A 386 12.41 -19.45 -3.53
CA LEU A 386 12.97 -18.70 -4.65
C LEU A 386 11.90 -17.77 -5.23
N ALA A 387 12.07 -16.46 -5.04
CA ALA A 387 11.28 -15.44 -5.70
C ALA A 387 11.68 -15.31 -7.17
N GLY A 388 10.72 -15.07 -8.06
CA GLY A 388 11.06 -14.62 -9.40
C GLY A 388 11.60 -13.18 -9.37
N GLU A 389 12.70 -12.96 -10.08
CA GLU A 389 13.34 -11.65 -10.16
C GLU A 389 12.66 -10.74 -11.20
N LYS A 390 12.75 -9.42 -10.98
CA LYS A 390 12.16 -8.41 -11.86
C LYS A 390 12.74 -8.51 -13.27
N ARG A 391 11.89 -8.74 -14.27
CA ARG A 391 12.22 -8.93 -15.70
C ARG A 391 13.13 -10.13 -15.99
N ALA A 392 13.28 -11.05 -15.04
CA ALA A 392 14.05 -12.27 -15.28
C ALA A 392 13.22 -13.28 -16.07
N MET A 393 13.90 -14.01 -16.96
CA MET A 393 13.34 -15.18 -17.61
C MET A 393 13.36 -16.36 -16.64
N LEU A 394 12.34 -17.20 -16.73
CA LEU A 394 12.26 -18.46 -15.99
C LEU A 394 13.20 -19.49 -16.60
N SER A 395 13.69 -20.42 -15.80
CA SER A 395 14.32 -21.65 -16.33
C SER A 395 13.28 -22.55 -17.02
N GLU A 396 13.72 -23.44 -17.90
CA GLU A 396 12.83 -24.41 -18.58
C GLU A 396 11.96 -25.20 -17.58
N THR A 397 12.57 -25.67 -16.48
CA THR A 397 11.85 -26.38 -15.41
C THR A 397 10.77 -25.52 -14.77
N GLN A 398 11.06 -24.24 -14.51
CA GLN A 398 10.08 -23.31 -13.96
C GLN A 398 8.96 -22.99 -14.96
N VAL A 399 9.26 -22.89 -16.26
CA VAL A 399 8.24 -22.71 -17.31
C VAL A 399 7.28 -23.90 -17.32
N ASP A 400 7.81 -25.12 -17.30
CA ASP A 400 7.02 -26.35 -17.22
C ASP A 400 6.11 -26.38 -15.98
N ALA A 401 6.67 -26.04 -14.81
CA ALA A 401 5.93 -25.96 -13.55
C ALA A 401 4.85 -24.86 -13.58
N CYS A 402 5.11 -23.72 -14.23
CA CYS A 402 4.11 -22.67 -14.44
C CYS A 402 2.95 -23.14 -15.31
N LEU A 403 3.23 -23.86 -16.41
CA LEU A 403 2.20 -24.39 -17.30
C LEU A 403 1.33 -25.42 -16.58
N ASP A 404 1.95 -26.29 -15.77
CA ASP A 404 1.22 -27.29 -14.98
C ASP A 404 0.36 -26.61 -13.90
N TRP A 405 0.89 -25.58 -13.23
CA TRP A 405 0.13 -24.79 -12.24
C TRP A 405 -1.07 -24.07 -12.88
N LEU A 406 -0.87 -23.39 -14.02
CA LEU A 406 -1.94 -22.68 -14.72
C LEU A 406 -3.01 -23.64 -15.22
N ALA A 407 -2.62 -24.76 -15.82
CA ALA A 407 -3.55 -25.80 -16.25
C ALA A 407 -4.38 -26.35 -15.07
N ALA A 408 -3.75 -26.57 -13.92
CA ALA A 408 -4.43 -27.00 -12.70
C ALA A 408 -5.43 -25.95 -12.19
N PHE A 409 -5.02 -24.69 -12.10
CA PHE A 409 -5.86 -23.56 -11.68
C PHE A 409 -7.08 -23.40 -12.61
N HIS A 410 -6.83 -23.35 -13.91
CA HIS A 410 -7.83 -23.23 -14.96
C HIS A 410 -8.83 -24.39 -14.93
N ALA A 411 -8.35 -25.64 -14.88
CA ALA A 411 -9.23 -26.82 -14.84
C ALA A 411 -10.06 -26.89 -13.55
N ALA A 412 -9.50 -26.50 -12.41
CA ALA A 412 -10.22 -26.48 -11.14
C ALA A 412 -11.39 -25.49 -11.16
N SER A 413 -11.19 -24.33 -11.79
CA SER A 413 -12.21 -23.27 -11.88
C SER A 413 -13.48 -23.71 -12.60
N TRP A 414 -13.41 -24.66 -13.54
CA TRP A 414 -14.59 -25.22 -14.21
C TRP A 414 -15.59 -25.87 -13.26
N LYS A 415 -15.18 -26.25 -12.04
CA LYS A 415 -16.09 -26.75 -11.00
C LYS A 415 -16.90 -25.64 -10.33
N TRP A 416 -16.40 -24.40 -10.40
CA TRP A 416 -16.89 -23.26 -9.63
C TRP A 416 -17.55 -22.19 -10.50
N THR A 417 -17.36 -22.27 -11.83
CA THR A 417 -18.15 -21.51 -12.81
C THR A 417 -19.56 -22.12 -12.89
N PRO A 418 -20.51 -21.58 -12.09
CA PRO A 418 -21.53 -20.70 -12.68
C PRO A 418 -22.08 -19.67 -11.66
N ALA A 419 -21.24 -18.93 -10.93
CA ALA A 419 -21.75 -17.74 -10.24
C ALA A 419 -22.52 -16.88 -11.25
N PRO A 420 -23.71 -16.36 -10.91
CA PRO A 420 -24.49 -15.64 -11.89
C PRO A 420 -23.67 -14.44 -12.39
N MET A 421 -23.61 -14.22 -13.71
CA MET A 421 -22.70 -13.24 -14.33
C MET A 421 -22.81 -11.85 -13.68
N HIS A 422 -23.99 -11.47 -13.18
CA HIS A 422 -24.21 -10.22 -12.48
C HIS A 422 -23.43 -10.10 -11.15
N ALA A 423 -22.99 -11.19 -10.53
CA ALA A 423 -22.19 -11.13 -9.30
C ALA A 423 -20.73 -10.69 -9.54
N PHE A 424 -20.24 -10.82 -10.77
CA PHE A 424 -18.91 -10.40 -11.16
C PHE A 424 -18.79 -8.88 -11.29
N VAL A 425 -17.58 -8.38 -11.08
CA VAL A 425 -17.24 -6.95 -11.14
C VAL A 425 -17.04 -6.53 -12.60
N LEU A 426 -17.72 -5.48 -13.02
CA LEU A 426 -17.61 -4.88 -14.36
C LEU A 426 -16.37 -3.98 -14.47
N PRO A 427 -16.01 -3.50 -15.68
CA PRO A 427 -14.96 -2.49 -15.84
C PRO A 427 -15.20 -1.27 -14.93
N PRO A 428 -14.16 -0.58 -14.41
CA PRO A 428 -14.29 0.38 -13.31
C PRO A 428 -15.37 1.46 -13.51
N LEU A 429 -15.41 2.09 -14.69
CA LEU A 429 -16.39 3.13 -15.02
C LEU A 429 -17.82 2.60 -15.18
N GLU A 430 -17.97 1.35 -15.62
CA GLU A 430 -19.27 0.70 -15.73
C GLU A 430 -19.76 0.24 -14.35
N GLU A 431 -18.86 -0.31 -13.55
CA GLU A 431 -19.12 -0.79 -12.20
C GLU A 431 -19.57 0.33 -11.25
N ILE A 432 -18.97 1.52 -11.34
CA ILE A 432 -19.35 2.64 -10.48
C ILE A 432 -20.75 3.19 -10.82
N ARG A 433 -21.15 3.11 -12.10
CA ARG A 433 -22.49 3.51 -12.59
C ARG A 433 -23.56 2.47 -12.29
N ARG A 434 -23.15 1.24 -11.95
CA ARG A 434 -24.03 0.12 -11.66
C ARG A 434 -24.68 0.26 -10.28
N LYS A 435 -26.02 0.09 -10.22
CA LYS A 435 -26.78 0.13 -8.96
C LYS A 435 -26.38 -1.00 -8.01
N ASP A 436 -26.38 -2.24 -8.52
CA ASP A 436 -26.02 -3.43 -7.75
C ASP A 436 -24.59 -3.85 -8.12
N ARG A 437 -23.64 -3.43 -7.28
CA ARG A 437 -22.21 -3.70 -7.52
C ARG A 437 -21.87 -5.18 -7.43
N GLY A 438 -20.94 -5.61 -8.28
CA GLY A 438 -20.32 -6.91 -8.21
C GLY A 438 -19.61 -7.11 -6.87
N THR A 439 -19.68 -8.33 -6.35
CA THR A 439 -19.09 -8.73 -5.06
C THR A 439 -18.11 -9.90 -5.19
N SER A 440 -18.00 -10.45 -6.40
CA SER A 440 -17.14 -11.58 -6.77
C SER A 440 -15.87 -11.11 -7.49
N LEU A 441 -15.32 -11.96 -8.37
CA LEU A 441 -14.15 -11.68 -9.20
C LEU A 441 -14.49 -10.75 -10.39
N TRP A 442 -13.51 -10.41 -11.22
CA TRP A 442 -13.75 -9.67 -12.46
C TRP A 442 -14.57 -10.47 -13.47
N LEU A 443 -15.54 -9.81 -14.13
CA LEU A 443 -16.29 -10.41 -15.23
C LEU A 443 -15.37 -10.71 -16.41
N ASN A 444 -14.44 -9.81 -16.70
CA ASN A 444 -13.36 -10.03 -17.65
C ASN A 444 -12.04 -9.93 -16.89
N GLY A 445 -11.37 -11.05 -16.68
CA GLY A 445 -10.09 -11.13 -15.98
C GLY A 445 -8.95 -10.51 -16.79
N GLY A 446 -7.85 -10.21 -16.11
CA GLY A 446 -6.75 -9.43 -16.67
C GLY A 446 -7.02 -7.93 -16.65
N TYR A 447 -5.97 -7.13 -16.84
CA TYR A 447 -6.08 -5.66 -16.86
C TYR A 447 -5.84 -5.04 -18.24
N THR A 448 -5.69 -5.91 -19.24
CA THR A 448 -5.25 -5.54 -20.58
C THR A 448 -6.43 -5.30 -21.50
N TYR A 449 -7.61 -5.83 -21.18
CA TYR A 449 -8.75 -5.85 -22.08
C TYR A 449 -9.29 -4.44 -22.35
N LEU A 450 -9.76 -4.25 -23.58
CA LEU A 450 -10.01 -2.94 -24.21
C LEU A 450 -10.88 -1.99 -23.37
N ALA A 451 -11.92 -2.50 -22.71
CA ALA A 451 -12.85 -1.68 -21.94
C ALA A 451 -12.22 -0.98 -20.71
N THR A 452 -11.04 -1.42 -20.26
CA THR A 452 -10.27 -0.76 -19.18
C THR A 452 -9.11 0.08 -19.69
N ARG A 453 -8.94 0.17 -21.02
CA ARG A 453 -7.80 0.79 -21.70
C ARG A 453 -8.20 1.64 -22.91
N ARG A 454 -9.31 2.37 -22.77
CA ARG A 454 -9.90 3.12 -23.88
C ARG A 454 -9.06 4.32 -24.28
N ASP A 455 -8.40 4.98 -23.36
CA ASP A 455 -7.59 6.18 -23.65
C ASP A 455 -6.27 5.81 -24.32
N GLU A 456 -5.66 4.70 -23.89
CA GLU A 456 -4.45 4.18 -24.51
C GLU A 456 -4.76 3.64 -25.90
N TYR A 457 -5.89 2.93 -26.07
CA TYR A 457 -6.39 2.56 -27.39
C TYR A 457 -6.69 3.79 -28.26
N GLY A 458 -7.32 4.83 -27.71
CA GLY A 458 -7.59 6.08 -28.41
C GLY A 458 -6.29 6.81 -28.83
N SER A 459 -5.24 6.70 -28.02
CA SER A 459 -3.92 7.23 -28.32
C SER A 459 -3.28 6.48 -29.48
N LEU A 460 -3.34 5.14 -29.48
CA LEU A 460 -2.91 4.33 -30.62
C LEU A 460 -3.72 4.64 -31.89
N ALA A 461 -5.04 4.84 -31.76
CA ALA A 461 -5.91 5.20 -32.87
C ALA A 461 -5.60 6.60 -33.45
N ARG A 462 -4.90 7.48 -32.72
CA ARG A 462 -4.44 8.78 -33.23
C ARG A 462 -3.02 8.72 -33.81
N ASP A 463 -2.22 7.73 -33.44
CA ASP A 463 -0.83 7.57 -33.91
C ASP A 463 -0.75 6.93 -35.30
N ARG A 464 -1.02 7.73 -36.33
CA ARG A 464 -0.95 7.30 -37.74
C ARG A 464 0.47 6.90 -38.21
N ALA A 465 1.52 7.16 -37.41
CA ALA A 465 2.87 6.74 -37.74
C ALA A 465 3.16 5.29 -37.32
N SER A 466 2.39 4.78 -36.35
CA SER A 466 2.49 3.39 -35.90
C SER A 466 1.83 2.44 -36.91
N GLU A 467 2.52 1.37 -37.30
CA GLU A 467 1.93 0.30 -38.13
C GLU A 467 0.69 -0.33 -37.46
N TRP A 468 0.62 -0.25 -36.13
CA TRP A 468 -0.43 -0.83 -35.32
C TRP A 468 -1.73 -0.02 -35.33
N HIS A 469 -1.69 1.25 -35.79
CA HIS A 469 -2.89 2.04 -36.03
C HIS A 469 -3.79 1.38 -37.08
N ASP A 470 -3.25 1.13 -38.28
CA ASP A 470 -4.01 0.50 -39.36
C ASP A 470 -4.37 -0.95 -39.01
N ALA A 471 -3.47 -1.66 -38.35
CA ALA A 471 -3.67 -3.07 -38.01
C ALA A 471 -4.78 -3.32 -36.97
N PHE A 472 -4.97 -2.41 -36.01
CA PHE A 472 -5.87 -2.63 -34.87
C PHE A 472 -7.04 -1.66 -34.79
N CYS A 473 -6.86 -0.42 -35.24
CA CYS A 473 -7.81 0.66 -34.97
C CYS A 473 -8.68 1.02 -36.18
N VAL A 474 -8.23 0.71 -37.40
CA VAL A 474 -8.97 1.03 -38.63
C VAL A 474 -9.93 -0.11 -38.98
N PRO A 475 -11.24 0.16 -39.13
CA PRO A 475 -12.20 -0.86 -39.55
C PRO A 475 -12.03 -1.28 -41.02
N GLU A 476 -12.16 -2.58 -41.30
CA GLU A 476 -11.95 -3.14 -42.64
C GLU A 476 -13.09 -2.82 -43.64
N GLU A 477 -14.34 -2.68 -43.17
CA GLU A 477 -15.53 -2.48 -44.02
C GLU A 477 -16.03 -1.02 -44.08
N GLY A 478 -15.18 -0.08 -43.66
CA GLY A 478 -15.49 1.36 -43.68
C GLY A 478 -16.10 1.91 -42.40
N PRO A 479 -16.46 3.22 -42.39
CA PRO A 479 -16.87 3.94 -41.18
C PRO A 479 -18.11 3.33 -40.52
N GLY A 480 -17.98 2.95 -39.24
CA GLY A 480 -19.06 2.36 -38.43
C GLY A 480 -18.99 0.84 -38.25
N SER A 481 -18.10 0.15 -38.97
CA SER A 481 -17.76 -1.26 -38.70
C SER A 481 -16.76 -1.37 -37.53
N ALA A 482 -16.72 -2.54 -36.88
CA ALA A 482 -15.82 -2.78 -35.75
C ALA A 482 -14.39 -3.02 -36.25
N SER A 483 -13.40 -2.42 -35.57
CA SER A 483 -11.98 -2.68 -35.83
C SER A 483 -11.58 -4.09 -35.39
N VAL A 484 -10.41 -4.57 -35.83
CA VAL A 484 -9.88 -5.87 -35.38
C VAL A 484 -9.74 -5.90 -33.85
N ALA A 485 -9.27 -4.81 -33.23
CA ALA A 485 -9.16 -4.74 -31.78
C ALA A 485 -10.51 -4.88 -31.08
N GLU A 486 -11.56 -4.24 -31.61
CA GLU A 486 -12.91 -4.31 -31.06
C GLU A 486 -13.52 -5.70 -31.24
N LYS A 487 -13.33 -6.33 -32.40
CA LYS A 487 -13.76 -7.69 -32.69
C LYS A 487 -13.09 -8.72 -31.77
N VAL A 488 -11.79 -8.58 -31.57
CA VAL A 488 -11.00 -9.43 -30.64
C VAL A 488 -11.45 -9.21 -29.20
N ALA A 489 -11.62 -7.97 -28.76
CA ALA A 489 -12.07 -7.66 -27.41
C ALA A 489 -13.49 -8.22 -27.13
N ARG A 490 -14.40 -8.15 -28.11
CA ARG A 490 -15.73 -8.73 -28.02
C ARG A 490 -15.66 -10.25 -27.84
N PHE A 491 -14.87 -10.93 -28.67
CA PHE A 491 -14.70 -12.38 -28.56
C PHE A 491 -14.12 -12.81 -27.21
N LEU A 492 -13.11 -12.10 -26.70
CA LEU A 492 -12.45 -12.44 -25.43
C LEU A 492 -13.30 -12.09 -24.20
N THR A 493 -14.30 -11.22 -24.34
CA THR A 493 -15.20 -10.87 -23.24
C THR A 493 -16.04 -12.09 -22.84
N PRO A 494 -16.04 -12.48 -21.55
CA PRO A 494 -16.81 -13.63 -21.11
C PRO A 494 -18.31 -13.47 -21.28
N THR A 495 -18.98 -14.51 -21.78
CA THR A 495 -20.44 -14.54 -22.02
C THR A 495 -21.13 -15.78 -21.44
N GLY A 496 -20.39 -16.61 -20.68
CA GLY A 496 -20.87 -17.86 -20.11
C GLY A 496 -20.59 -19.09 -20.97
N ARG A 497 -19.62 -19.01 -21.90
CA ARG A 497 -19.26 -20.13 -22.80
C ARG A 497 -18.61 -21.28 -22.03
N ALA A 498 -18.79 -22.50 -22.53
CA ALA A 498 -18.38 -23.72 -21.82
C ALA A 498 -16.87 -23.84 -21.55
N PHE A 499 -16.05 -23.14 -22.34
CA PHE A 499 -14.59 -23.11 -22.20
C PHE A 499 -14.07 -22.00 -21.29
N GLU A 500 -14.92 -21.09 -20.84
CA GLU A 500 -14.51 -19.99 -19.96
C GLU A 500 -14.16 -20.53 -18.56
N MET A 501 -13.12 -19.94 -17.99
CA MET A 501 -12.47 -20.38 -16.76
C MET A 501 -12.01 -19.16 -15.96
N TYR A 502 -11.62 -19.35 -14.71
CA TYR A 502 -10.86 -18.30 -14.02
C TYR A 502 -9.44 -18.22 -14.57
N ILE A 503 -8.98 -17.01 -14.84
CA ILE A 503 -7.60 -16.69 -15.22
C ILE A 503 -6.97 -15.82 -14.14
N HIS A 504 -5.65 -15.91 -13.97
CA HIS A 504 -4.89 -15.12 -13.00
C HIS A 504 -4.83 -13.64 -13.41
N GLY A 505 -4.66 -13.35 -14.70
CA GLY A 505 -4.73 -12.00 -15.26
C GLY A 505 -3.46 -11.14 -15.15
N ASP A 506 -2.43 -11.59 -14.41
CA ASP A 506 -1.13 -10.90 -14.29
C ASP A 506 0.03 -11.90 -14.13
N VAL A 507 0.04 -12.92 -15.00
CA VAL A 507 1.07 -13.96 -14.97
C VAL A 507 2.41 -13.41 -15.47
N LYS A 508 3.44 -13.50 -14.62
CA LYS A 508 4.82 -13.12 -14.90
C LYS A 508 5.74 -13.67 -13.80
N SER A 509 7.04 -13.72 -14.05
CA SER A 509 8.04 -14.23 -13.10
C SER A 509 8.00 -13.48 -11.76
N GLU A 510 7.71 -12.18 -11.74
CA GLU A 510 7.62 -11.42 -10.49
C GLU A 510 6.45 -11.83 -9.58
N ASN A 511 5.44 -12.53 -10.11
CA ASN A 511 4.22 -12.90 -9.40
C ASN A 511 4.19 -14.39 -9.01
N LEU A 512 5.37 -15.03 -8.92
CA LEU A 512 5.49 -16.40 -8.46
C LEU A 512 6.69 -16.63 -7.56
N PHE A 513 6.55 -17.63 -6.70
CA PHE A 513 7.65 -18.28 -6.01
C PHE A 513 7.87 -19.68 -6.57
N SER A 514 9.08 -20.21 -6.45
CA SER A 514 9.42 -21.57 -6.85
C SER A 514 10.20 -22.33 -5.77
N THR A 515 10.17 -23.66 -5.84
CA THR A 515 11.07 -24.53 -5.07
C THR A 515 12.51 -24.32 -5.52
N THR A 516 13.48 -24.73 -4.71
CA THR A 516 14.91 -24.68 -5.10
C THR A 516 15.21 -25.45 -6.39
N ALA A 517 14.46 -26.52 -6.66
CA ALA A 517 14.58 -27.29 -7.90
C ALA A 517 13.87 -26.64 -9.10
N GLY A 518 13.02 -25.64 -8.89
CA GLY A 518 12.20 -25.01 -9.92
C GLY A 518 11.03 -25.87 -10.43
N ASP A 519 10.86 -27.08 -9.90
CA ASP A 519 9.89 -28.10 -10.34
C ASP A 519 8.47 -27.86 -9.86
N ARG A 520 8.28 -26.92 -8.92
CA ARG A 520 6.97 -26.47 -8.46
C ARG A 520 6.99 -24.97 -8.23
N VAL A 521 5.88 -24.34 -8.57
CA VAL A 521 5.66 -22.90 -8.36
C VAL A 521 4.39 -22.64 -7.57
N ALA A 522 4.31 -21.47 -6.95
CA ALA A 522 3.10 -20.92 -6.36
C ALA A 522 2.93 -19.47 -6.81
N PHE A 523 1.82 -19.17 -7.47
CA PHE A 523 1.48 -17.82 -7.90
C PHE A 523 0.86 -17.00 -6.77
N PHE A 524 1.04 -15.69 -6.85
CA PHE A 524 0.44 -14.68 -5.97
C PHE A 524 0.09 -13.42 -6.77
N ASP A 525 -0.54 -12.44 -6.10
CA ASP A 525 -1.02 -11.19 -6.72
C ASP A 525 -2.21 -11.39 -7.68
N PHE A 526 -3.34 -11.84 -7.12
CA PHE A 526 -4.58 -12.14 -7.86
C PHE A 526 -5.49 -10.91 -8.04
N GLN A 527 -4.91 -9.71 -8.12
CA GLN A 527 -5.65 -8.44 -8.30
C GLN A 527 -6.54 -8.41 -9.54
N TYR A 528 -6.16 -9.16 -10.58
CA TYR A 528 -6.85 -9.18 -11.87
C TYR A 528 -7.47 -10.53 -12.19
N VAL A 529 -7.70 -11.36 -11.17
CA VAL A 529 -8.34 -12.66 -11.35
C VAL A 529 -9.81 -12.50 -11.74
N GLY A 530 -10.26 -13.26 -12.72
CA GLY A 530 -11.61 -13.15 -13.27
C GLY A 530 -11.91 -14.21 -14.31
N LEU A 531 -13.06 -14.15 -14.95
CA LEU A 531 -13.38 -15.04 -16.06
C LEU A 531 -12.56 -14.69 -17.30
N GLY A 532 -12.22 -15.70 -18.11
CA GLY A 532 -11.52 -15.51 -19.37
C GLY A 532 -11.15 -16.83 -20.02
N LEU A 533 -10.21 -16.75 -20.97
CA LEU A 533 -9.60 -17.92 -21.60
C LEU A 533 -8.20 -18.11 -21.03
N GLY A 534 -7.86 -19.33 -20.59
CA GLY A 534 -6.55 -19.59 -19.99
C GLY A 534 -5.35 -19.26 -20.89
N VAL A 535 -5.55 -19.20 -22.20
CA VAL A 535 -4.55 -18.74 -23.17
C VAL A 535 -4.18 -17.25 -23.03
N CYS A 536 -5.03 -16.43 -22.41
CA CYS A 536 -4.71 -15.03 -22.10
C CYS A 536 -3.57 -14.94 -21.07
N ASP A 537 -3.57 -15.81 -20.06
CA ASP A 537 -2.46 -15.94 -19.11
C ASP A 537 -1.19 -16.44 -19.80
N LEU A 538 -1.32 -17.39 -20.73
CA LEU A 538 -0.19 -17.90 -21.51
C LEU A 538 0.43 -16.82 -22.39
N ALA A 539 -0.38 -15.96 -23.03
CA ALA A 539 0.11 -14.93 -23.96
C ALA A 539 1.05 -13.96 -23.23
N LYS A 540 0.67 -13.62 -22.00
CA LYS A 540 1.48 -12.81 -21.12
C LYS A 540 2.71 -13.57 -20.60
N LEU A 541 2.55 -14.79 -20.08
CA LEU A 541 3.66 -15.61 -19.58
C LEU A 541 4.75 -15.79 -20.66
N PHE A 542 4.34 -16.16 -21.87
CA PHE A 542 5.26 -16.42 -22.99
C PHE A 542 5.99 -15.15 -23.41
N THR A 543 5.31 -14.02 -23.37
CA THR A 543 5.95 -12.75 -23.71
C THR A 543 6.89 -12.26 -22.60
N CYS A 544 6.50 -12.39 -21.33
CA CYS A 544 7.18 -11.73 -20.22
C CYS A 544 8.21 -12.58 -19.48
N SER A 545 8.14 -13.91 -19.59
CA SER A 545 8.86 -14.77 -18.65
C SER A 545 9.40 -16.08 -19.25
N VAL A 546 8.91 -16.51 -20.42
CA VAL A 546 9.48 -17.69 -21.11
C VAL A 546 10.71 -17.27 -21.92
N PRO A 547 11.86 -17.96 -21.78
CA PRO A 547 13.02 -17.73 -22.63
C PRO A 547 12.69 -17.84 -24.12
N LEU A 548 13.24 -16.94 -24.93
CA LEU A 548 12.93 -16.87 -26.35
C LEU A 548 13.35 -18.14 -27.12
N GLU A 549 14.40 -18.81 -26.67
CA GLU A 549 14.88 -20.09 -27.19
C GLU A 549 13.87 -21.23 -27.06
N MET A 550 12.95 -21.15 -26.10
CA MET A 550 11.84 -22.10 -25.98
C MET A 550 10.68 -21.78 -26.93
N LEU A 551 10.65 -20.58 -27.52
CA LEU A 551 9.57 -20.08 -28.38
C LEU A 551 9.96 -19.99 -29.86
N ALA A 552 11.24 -19.99 -30.21
CA ALA A 552 11.69 -19.74 -31.58
C ALA A 552 12.83 -20.67 -32.01
N ASP A 553 12.69 -21.27 -33.19
CA ASP A 553 13.55 -22.36 -33.68
C ASP A 553 14.97 -21.91 -34.16
N SER A 554 15.49 -20.69 -33.89
CA SER A 554 16.80 -20.24 -34.44
C SER A 554 17.49 -18.98 -33.82
N ALA A 555 18.83 -19.00 -33.87
CA ALA A 555 19.85 -18.15 -33.21
C ALA A 555 19.81 -16.59 -33.39
N PRO A 556 20.44 -15.82 -32.45
CA PRO A 556 20.32 -14.34 -32.33
C PRO A 556 20.70 -13.53 -33.58
N GLN A 557 21.61 -14.03 -34.42
CA GLN A 557 22.09 -13.33 -35.63
C GLN A 557 21.02 -13.28 -36.75
N LYS A 558 20.12 -14.27 -36.82
CA LYS A 558 18.99 -14.29 -37.78
C LYS A 558 17.79 -13.48 -37.28
N GLN A 559 17.66 -13.26 -35.98
CA GLN A 559 16.57 -12.50 -35.37
C GLN A 559 16.56 -11.01 -35.78
N LYS A 560 17.73 -10.37 -35.93
CA LYS A 560 17.82 -8.98 -36.45
C LYS A 560 17.25 -8.80 -37.87
N ARG A 561 17.23 -9.85 -38.70
CA ARG A 561 16.60 -9.84 -40.04
C ARG A 561 15.15 -10.33 -40.03
N ALA A 562 14.78 -11.19 -39.08
CA ALA A 562 13.41 -11.69 -38.90
C ALA A 562 12.47 -10.67 -38.23
N GLN A 563 13.01 -9.65 -37.58
CA GLN A 563 12.29 -8.52 -36.98
C GLN A 563 11.37 -7.78 -37.99
N ALA A 564 11.58 -8.00 -39.29
CA ALA A 564 10.78 -7.48 -40.40
C ALA A 564 9.81 -8.51 -41.05
N ARG A 565 9.67 -9.75 -40.54
CA ARG A 565 8.89 -10.82 -41.20
C ARG A 565 7.79 -11.40 -40.30
N LYS A 566 6.67 -11.75 -40.93
CA LYS A 566 5.60 -12.60 -40.38
C LYS A 566 6.20 -13.94 -39.92
N LEU A 567 5.89 -14.39 -38.71
CA LEU A 567 6.36 -15.66 -38.13
C LEU A 567 5.17 -16.58 -37.86
N GLY A 568 5.19 -17.81 -38.37
CA GLY A 568 4.21 -18.84 -38.00
C GLY A 568 4.48 -19.42 -36.61
N MET A 569 3.58 -20.27 -36.10
CA MET A 569 3.81 -21.00 -34.85
C MET A 569 5.02 -21.93 -35.00
N SER A 570 6.01 -21.80 -34.11
CA SER A 570 7.20 -22.65 -34.07
C SER A 570 6.92 -24.01 -33.44
N GLU A 571 7.87 -24.93 -33.51
CA GLU A 571 7.77 -26.22 -32.80
C GLU A 571 7.81 -26.01 -31.27
N GLY A 572 8.64 -25.10 -30.78
CA GLY A 572 8.71 -24.74 -29.36
C GLY A 572 7.42 -24.13 -28.82
N GLU A 573 6.85 -23.12 -29.51
CA GLU A 573 5.55 -22.51 -29.15
C GLU A 573 4.44 -23.58 -29.11
N ARG A 574 4.41 -24.45 -30.12
CA ARG A 574 3.47 -25.56 -30.20
C ARG A 574 3.61 -26.54 -29.04
N ALA A 575 4.84 -26.97 -28.72
CA ALA A 575 5.09 -27.95 -27.67
C ALA A 575 4.61 -27.45 -26.29
N LEU A 576 4.82 -26.17 -25.98
CA LEU A 576 4.36 -25.57 -24.72
C LEU A 576 2.83 -25.49 -24.65
N LEU A 577 2.16 -25.16 -25.75
CA LEU A 577 0.69 -25.16 -25.83
C LEU A 577 0.11 -26.58 -25.71
N GLU A 578 0.73 -27.57 -26.35
CA GLU A 578 0.32 -28.97 -26.26
C GLU A 578 0.49 -29.50 -24.82
N ARG A 579 1.58 -29.14 -24.14
CA ARG A 579 1.78 -29.46 -22.71
C ARG A 579 0.66 -28.90 -21.86
N TYR A 580 0.42 -27.58 -21.97
CA TYR A 580 -0.64 -26.91 -21.22
C TYR A 580 -2.01 -27.55 -21.47
N ARG A 581 -2.36 -27.77 -22.75
CA ARG A 581 -3.62 -28.40 -23.16
C ARG A 581 -3.77 -29.79 -22.55
N ALA A 582 -2.74 -30.61 -22.62
CA ALA A 582 -2.76 -31.96 -22.07
C ALA A 582 -2.96 -31.93 -20.55
N ALA A 583 -2.28 -31.04 -19.83
CA ALA A 583 -2.46 -30.86 -18.39
C ALA A 583 -3.88 -30.37 -18.05
N LEU A 584 -4.40 -29.41 -18.79
CA LEU A 584 -5.75 -28.85 -18.61
C LEU A 584 -6.82 -29.93 -18.80
N MET A 585 -6.68 -30.76 -19.84
CA MET A 585 -7.62 -31.86 -20.12
C MET A 585 -7.53 -32.97 -19.08
N ARG A 586 -6.34 -33.27 -18.53
CA ARG A 586 -6.20 -34.21 -17.39
C ARG A 586 -6.91 -33.72 -16.13
N GLY A 587 -6.92 -32.41 -15.89
CA GLY A 587 -7.57 -31.78 -14.74
C GLY A 587 -9.09 -31.60 -14.88
N ARG A 588 -9.66 -31.87 -16.06
CA ARG A 588 -11.07 -31.60 -16.37
C ARG A 588 -12.03 -32.29 -15.39
N PRO A 589 -13.05 -31.59 -14.83
CA PRO A 589 -14.05 -32.20 -13.96
C PRO A 589 -14.87 -33.28 -14.66
N LYS A 590 -15.16 -34.38 -13.95
CA LYS A 590 -16.07 -35.43 -14.44
C LYS A 590 -17.49 -34.84 -14.64
N GLY A 591 -18.08 -35.05 -15.82
CA GLY A 591 -19.45 -34.63 -16.14
C GLY A 591 -19.60 -33.31 -16.91
N LYS A 592 -18.53 -32.55 -17.15
CA LYS A 592 -18.54 -31.46 -18.15
C LYS A 592 -18.11 -31.97 -19.52
N THR A 593 -18.78 -31.52 -20.57
CA THR A 593 -18.69 -32.07 -21.93
C THR A 593 -17.66 -31.37 -22.82
N PHE A 594 -17.19 -30.17 -22.47
CA PHE A 594 -16.29 -29.42 -23.35
C PHE A 594 -14.94 -30.14 -23.49
N GLU A 595 -14.58 -30.48 -24.72
CA GLU A 595 -13.29 -31.00 -25.13
C GLU A 595 -12.57 -29.89 -25.89
N TYR A 596 -11.46 -29.41 -25.35
CA TYR A 596 -10.74 -28.31 -25.97
C TYR A 596 -9.89 -28.88 -27.11
N GLY A 597 -10.40 -28.80 -28.34
CA GLY A 597 -9.70 -29.25 -29.54
C GLY A 597 -8.39 -28.49 -29.76
N TRP A 598 -7.44 -29.08 -30.51
CA TRP A 598 -6.20 -28.38 -30.84
C TRP A 598 -6.47 -27.12 -31.67
N ASP A 599 -7.27 -27.23 -32.74
CA ASP A 599 -7.54 -26.11 -33.64
C ASP A 599 -8.29 -24.97 -32.93
N GLU A 600 -9.24 -25.30 -32.05
CA GLU A 600 -9.97 -24.32 -31.24
C GLU A 600 -9.03 -23.61 -30.25
N LEU A 601 -8.14 -24.35 -29.57
CA LEU A 601 -7.12 -23.77 -28.70
C LEU A 601 -6.22 -22.81 -29.47
N VAL A 602 -5.79 -23.17 -30.68
CA VAL A 602 -4.96 -22.32 -31.53
C VAL A 602 -5.70 -21.02 -31.87
N ARG A 603 -6.97 -21.07 -32.27
CA ARG A 603 -7.74 -19.85 -32.56
C ARG A 603 -7.91 -18.94 -31.35
N HIS A 604 -8.11 -19.51 -30.16
CA HIS A 604 -8.17 -18.74 -28.92
C HIS A 604 -6.80 -18.14 -28.56
N TRP A 605 -5.72 -18.92 -28.73
CA TRP A 605 -4.34 -18.49 -28.51
C TRP A 605 -3.94 -17.33 -29.41
N GLU A 606 -4.22 -17.44 -30.71
CA GLU A 606 -3.96 -16.39 -31.70
C GLU A 606 -4.69 -15.10 -31.34
N THR A 607 -5.97 -15.22 -30.95
CA THR A 607 -6.78 -14.09 -30.51
C THR A 607 -6.24 -13.42 -29.24
N ALA A 608 -5.75 -14.22 -28.28
CA ALA A 608 -5.10 -13.71 -27.07
C ALA A 608 -3.78 -12.97 -27.37
N LEU A 609 -2.96 -13.50 -28.29
CA LEU A 609 -1.73 -12.82 -28.74
C LEU A 609 -2.04 -11.47 -29.44
N VAL A 610 -3.08 -11.44 -30.27
CA VAL A 610 -3.52 -10.20 -30.93
C VAL A 610 -3.95 -9.15 -29.90
N ASP A 611 -4.75 -9.50 -28.90
CA ASP A 611 -5.14 -8.56 -27.85
C ASP A 611 -3.96 -8.08 -27.02
N TRP A 612 -3.05 -8.99 -26.65
CA TRP A 612 -1.86 -8.66 -25.89
C TRP A 612 -0.91 -7.73 -26.66
N CYS A 613 -0.75 -7.96 -27.97
CA CYS A 613 0.02 -7.07 -28.84
C CYS A 613 -0.63 -5.71 -29.00
N ARG A 614 -1.97 -5.63 -29.14
CA ARG A 614 -2.70 -4.37 -29.14
C ARG A 614 -2.46 -3.61 -27.85
N PHE A 615 -2.55 -4.28 -26.70
CA PHE A 615 -2.27 -3.65 -25.40
C PHE A 615 -0.88 -3.04 -25.34
N GLN A 616 0.16 -3.81 -25.71
CA GLN A 616 1.53 -3.32 -25.74
C GLN A 616 1.74 -2.21 -26.79
N ALA A 617 1.07 -2.26 -27.93
CA ALA A 617 1.13 -1.18 -28.93
C ALA A 617 0.58 0.14 -28.37
N SER A 618 -0.46 0.09 -27.52
CA SER A 618 -1.06 1.27 -26.90
C SER A 618 -0.33 1.78 -25.64
N TRP A 619 0.45 0.94 -24.97
CA TRP A 619 1.06 1.25 -23.65
C TRP A 619 2.60 1.29 -23.68
N GLY A 620 3.22 0.57 -24.61
CA GLY A 620 4.66 0.32 -24.69
C GLY A 620 4.96 -1.17 -24.78
N PHE A 621 6.05 -1.54 -25.45
CA PHE A 621 6.43 -2.95 -25.64
C PHE A 621 7.49 -3.43 -24.64
N TRP A 622 7.39 -4.69 -24.20
CA TRP A 622 8.40 -5.34 -23.35
C TRP A 622 8.37 -6.87 -23.45
N GLY A 623 9.46 -7.51 -23.00
CA GLY A 623 9.65 -8.95 -23.05
C GLY A 623 10.06 -9.42 -24.45
N ASN A 624 9.51 -10.54 -24.90
CA ASN A 624 9.72 -11.13 -26.23
C ASN A 624 8.99 -10.35 -27.34
N THR A 625 9.14 -9.02 -27.36
CA THR A 625 8.45 -8.08 -28.25
C THR A 625 8.58 -8.46 -29.72
N ALA A 626 9.80 -8.77 -30.18
CA ALA A 626 10.04 -9.08 -31.58
C ALA A 626 9.29 -10.37 -32.02
N TRP A 627 9.23 -11.37 -31.14
CA TRP A 627 8.47 -12.59 -31.37
C TRP A 627 6.97 -12.30 -31.40
N LEU A 628 6.45 -11.58 -30.40
CA LEU A 628 5.03 -11.21 -30.33
C LEU A 628 4.58 -10.46 -31.59
N GLN A 629 5.29 -9.40 -31.96
CA GLN A 629 4.97 -8.59 -33.15
C GLN A 629 5.02 -9.43 -34.43
N ALA A 630 6.04 -10.28 -34.60
CA ALA A 630 6.17 -11.14 -35.78
C ALA A 630 5.05 -12.19 -35.88
N ARG A 631 4.65 -12.80 -34.75
CA ARG A 631 3.52 -13.74 -34.68
C ARG A 631 2.22 -13.04 -35.02
N VAL A 632 1.97 -11.87 -34.45
CA VAL A 632 0.72 -11.11 -34.68
C VAL A 632 0.62 -10.64 -36.13
N ARG A 633 1.70 -10.18 -36.76
CA ARG A 633 1.69 -9.86 -38.21
C ARG A 633 1.33 -11.08 -39.07
N ALA A 634 1.67 -12.29 -38.65
CA ALA A 634 1.29 -13.52 -39.35
C ALA A 634 -0.18 -13.87 -39.14
N ILE A 635 -0.70 -13.74 -37.91
CA ILE A 635 -2.10 -13.99 -37.56
C ILE A 635 -3.02 -12.99 -38.29
N LEU A 636 -2.67 -11.70 -38.24
CA LEU A 636 -3.30 -10.66 -39.06
C LEU A 636 -3.03 -10.84 -40.56
N GLY A 637 -2.26 -11.84 -40.99
CA GLY A 637 -2.12 -12.22 -42.39
C GLY A 637 -2.98 -13.42 -42.78
N ASP A 638 -3.59 -14.12 -41.83
CA ASP A 638 -4.38 -15.34 -42.04
C ASP A 638 -5.86 -14.98 -42.30
N GLU A 639 -6.31 -15.17 -43.54
CA GLU A 639 -7.71 -14.99 -43.93
C GLU A 639 -8.65 -15.96 -43.21
N GLY A 640 -8.18 -17.18 -42.91
CA GLY A 640 -8.94 -18.18 -42.18
C GLY A 640 -9.15 -17.78 -40.71
N TRP A 641 -8.17 -17.14 -40.08
CA TRP A 641 -8.32 -16.58 -38.74
C TRP A 641 -9.33 -15.43 -38.72
N ARG A 642 -9.26 -14.51 -39.69
CA ARG A 642 -10.23 -13.40 -39.81
C ARG A 642 -11.66 -13.89 -39.99
N ALA A 643 -11.87 -14.79 -40.95
CA ALA A 643 -13.19 -15.36 -41.21
C ALA A 643 -13.73 -16.12 -39.99
N TRP A 644 -12.86 -16.82 -39.26
CA TRP A 644 -13.21 -17.45 -37.99
C TRP A 644 -13.61 -16.42 -36.93
N LEU A 645 -12.84 -15.34 -36.75
CA LEU A 645 -13.14 -14.29 -35.78
C LEU A 645 -14.49 -13.62 -36.07
N ASP A 646 -14.78 -13.33 -37.34
CA ASP A 646 -16.04 -12.73 -37.78
C ASP A 646 -17.23 -13.65 -37.54
N SER A 647 -17.05 -14.97 -37.72
CA SER A 647 -18.10 -15.97 -37.48
C SER A 647 -18.37 -16.23 -35.99
N ASN A 648 -17.52 -15.72 -35.09
CA ASN A 648 -17.59 -15.92 -33.65
C ASN A 648 -17.77 -14.60 -32.87
N GLN A 649 -18.27 -13.54 -33.53
CA GLN A 649 -18.55 -12.23 -32.93
C GLN A 649 -19.74 -12.20 -31.97
#